data_AF-A0A6A5HL49-F1
#
_entry.id   AF-A0A6A5HL49-F1
#
_cell.length_a   1.000
_cell.length_b   1.000
_cell.length_c   1.000
_cell.angle_alpha   90.00
_cell.angle_beta   90.00
_cell.angle_gamma   90.00
#
_symmetry.space_group_name_H-M   'P 1'
#
loop_
_entity.id
_entity.type
_entity.pdbx_description
1 polymer ?
#
loop_
_entity_poly.entity_id
_entity_poly.type
_entity_poly.pdbx_seq_one_letter_code
_entity_poly.pdbx_strand_id
1 'polypeptide(L)'
;MGSLTTWTPVKNVGLNLTVSTSYDVCDAQETPPDPQQPPTVVTVQDMIPFPLPYSAPPALYMYSVFDFPAPELSTPPETTRKRTSDAVDSDSKRMKTEAEGTDSDCWLDVEIYPSEDSFTENMQMVEVPEEVNQPEDPIDLVDHLVSNQEPSTSSEVPARRRSKRLERIPTKIPASFTRKPRAPCVQPVRAQPRNRYGKINVHRDSRLWFAKSSIVCVSRRNGVAEAARRVFKYIEDEVKESNCNAYMVPLEETAPMTSDFRGLSERLDEMVLADPIELKDVSASTHDYPDKISFTGAPLLDPLTTSSHEVLEAAKRRRNTNENHVFQKFDKTKNKYFFDDCNQKVVPKELEFFERFRGEEPAPAPGYLPVPIYQVDSLEQMPRVLDVLSTTSMSVVRGLGDVIGLNPDDFLIETLAKVKHDYDLICLRQIPQKATTNYWCIPKKGKKGAMPRGWACYDAHHTKKLADFSGYYEKIQELVREAISQIETNPEDVDKITEELATKMKDSSMPLDGITGIAKDATMSAFGTNMDLTDAKTWPRQAENVTRFPDAFRPDGCGTLLNYAGEMIAGLNKPQMYLKLPGGRTIGHLENNCLASLNYNTGPGDCIWYGIPMEYAAQVQKIVAKRMKSQKMLIEGFWGCEAEIIAAGIPLQKFIQKPGDLVYVGIGTYHWVQSSGFTTNLSWNLATPTYIQLAVAAACHDYYLANKYPSLMPIEVIAWNMVMQRAEMDEKMKQLVKSILMRSLANCQFEIDYFSKKPKIFTPKDAKNGDVNMASVERCNHCRQVLFNNIPVVLIKEQIPPKKGKPAKYIENDGTGTTVVPLVFCFGCCAKMRFRHVTVYQRYSLDTLASLFDGFHVSRDVPSAPDVPSTSTAFDDPYDSEDDDDYDPNAPSTSTAHLHRRKRYH
;
A
#
# COMPACT_ATOMS: atom_id res chain seq x y z
N MET A 1 -49.63 16.62 -10.07
CA MET A 1 -50.89 16.38 -10.81
C MET A 1 -50.50 16.00 -12.23
N GLY A 2 -50.99 14.86 -12.72
CA GLY A 2 -50.47 14.21 -13.92
C GLY A 2 -51.14 14.62 -15.23
N SER A 3 -50.68 13.99 -16.31
CA SER A 3 -51.51 13.43 -17.38
C SER A 3 -50.63 12.70 -18.41
N LEU A 4 -50.91 11.42 -18.57
CA LEU A 4 -50.49 10.54 -19.68
C LEU A 4 -51.41 10.76 -20.90
N THR A 5 -50.84 10.64 -22.11
CA THR A 5 -51.45 10.14 -23.38
C THR A 5 -50.33 10.19 -24.45
N THR A 6 -49.67 9.14 -24.97
CA THR A 6 -49.96 7.84 -25.60
C THR A 6 -50.29 7.84 -27.12
N TRP A 7 -49.44 7.10 -27.87
CA TRP A 7 -49.58 6.43 -29.21
C TRP A 7 -49.52 7.32 -30.48
N THR A 8 -48.85 7.01 -31.61
CA THR A 8 -48.32 5.75 -32.21
C THR A 8 -47.31 6.09 -33.36
N PRO A 9 -46.45 5.15 -33.83
CA PRO A 9 -45.32 5.37 -34.76
C PRO A 9 -45.54 4.83 -36.19
N VAL A 10 -44.70 5.23 -37.16
CA VAL A 10 -44.61 4.60 -38.50
C VAL A 10 -43.16 4.48 -39.02
N LYS A 11 -42.72 3.21 -39.10
CA LYS A 11 -41.93 2.47 -40.12
C LYS A 11 -40.53 2.90 -40.61
N ASN A 12 -39.57 2.04 -40.23
CA ASN A 12 -38.66 1.20 -41.05
C ASN A 12 -37.84 1.81 -42.21
N VAL A 13 -36.50 1.70 -42.09
CA VAL A 13 -35.62 0.74 -42.80
C VAL A 13 -34.42 0.47 -41.85
N GLY A 14 -34.16 -0.71 -41.27
CA GLY A 14 -33.68 -1.98 -41.83
C GLY A 14 -32.14 -1.97 -41.90
N LEU A 15 -31.30 -2.87 -41.36
CA LEU A 15 -31.39 -4.28 -40.93
C LEU A 15 -30.21 -4.58 -39.97
N ASN A 16 -30.43 -5.17 -38.80
CA ASN A 16 -30.37 -6.62 -38.43
C ASN A 16 -28.98 -7.27 -38.43
N LEU A 17 -28.57 -7.73 -37.24
CA LEU A 17 -28.12 -9.12 -37.02
C LEU A 17 -28.41 -9.50 -35.55
N THR A 18 -29.38 -10.39 -35.39
CA THR A 18 -29.80 -10.98 -34.11
C THR A 18 -29.13 -12.34 -33.95
N VAL A 19 -28.57 -12.59 -32.77
CA VAL A 19 -28.07 -13.89 -32.33
C VAL A 19 -29.25 -14.76 -31.89
N SER A 20 -29.37 -15.97 -32.44
CA SER A 20 -30.26 -17.01 -31.93
C SER A 20 -29.46 -18.22 -31.46
N THR A 21 -29.68 -18.60 -30.21
CA THR A 21 -29.24 -19.85 -29.59
C THR A 21 -30.13 -21.01 -30.00
N SER A 22 -29.55 -22.15 -30.39
CA SER A 22 -30.21 -23.45 -30.34
C SER A 22 -29.18 -24.55 -30.07
N TYR A 23 -29.42 -25.31 -29.00
CA TYR A 23 -28.80 -26.61 -28.74
C TYR A 23 -29.47 -27.65 -29.63
N ASP A 24 -28.68 -28.54 -30.25
CA ASP A 24 -29.15 -29.85 -30.68
C ASP A 24 -28.05 -30.91 -30.51
N VAL A 25 -28.48 -32.06 -30.02
CA VAL A 25 -27.72 -33.28 -29.76
C VAL A 25 -27.80 -34.18 -30.98
N CYS A 26 -26.69 -34.77 -31.45
CA CYS A 26 -26.70 -35.97 -32.28
C CYS A 26 -25.39 -36.78 -32.14
N ASP A 27 -25.55 -38.06 -31.80
CA ASP A 27 -24.57 -39.14 -31.92
C ASP A 27 -24.17 -39.40 -33.38
N ALA A 28 -22.90 -39.80 -33.63
CA ALA A 28 -22.56 -40.89 -34.57
C ALA A 28 -21.04 -41.18 -34.65
N GLN A 29 -20.69 -42.39 -34.17
CA GLN A 29 -19.82 -43.43 -34.74
C GLN A 29 -18.44 -43.12 -35.38
N GLU A 30 -17.46 -43.86 -34.85
CA GLU A 30 -16.06 -43.98 -35.27
C GLU A 30 -15.85 -44.69 -36.62
N THR A 31 -14.88 -44.21 -37.40
CA THR A 31 -14.12 -45.00 -38.41
C THR A 31 -12.65 -44.54 -38.44
N PRO A 32 -11.67 -45.43 -38.75
CA PRO A 32 -10.23 -45.18 -38.57
C PRO A 32 -9.57 -44.45 -39.77
N PRO A 33 -8.35 -43.87 -39.61
CA PRO A 33 -7.75 -43.01 -40.62
C PRO A 33 -6.82 -43.76 -41.62
N ASP A 34 -6.76 -43.22 -42.84
CA ASP A 34 -5.84 -43.56 -43.93
C ASP A 34 -4.51 -42.77 -43.80
N PRO A 35 -3.30 -43.35 -43.95
CA PRO A 35 -2.06 -42.67 -43.65
C PRO A 35 -1.38 -42.15 -44.93
N GLN A 36 -1.61 -40.88 -45.28
CA GLN A 36 -0.69 -40.10 -46.14
C GLN A 36 -1.10 -38.61 -46.24
N GLN A 37 -0.54 -37.74 -45.39
CA GLN A 37 -0.30 -36.31 -45.69
C GLN A 37 0.72 -35.67 -44.69
N PRO A 38 1.56 -34.71 -45.12
CA PRO A 38 2.69 -34.13 -44.36
C PRO A 38 2.24 -33.06 -43.35
N PRO A 39 3.10 -32.58 -42.41
CA PRO A 39 2.64 -32.00 -41.15
C PRO A 39 2.00 -30.63 -41.34
N THR A 40 0.77 -30.50 -40.87
CA THR A 40 0.03 -29.25 -40.81
C THR A 40 0.64 -28.34 -39.74
N VAL A 41 0.98 -27.11 -40.14
CA VAL A 41 1.32 -25.99 -39.26
C VAL A 41 0.13 -25.74 -38.34
N VAL A 42 0.31 -25.97 -37.03
CA VAL A 42 -0.70 -25.68 -36.01
C VAL A 42 -0.78 -24.17 -35.82
N THR A 43 -1.89 -23.58 -36.25
CA THR A 43 -2.23 -22.18 -35.95
C THR A 43 -2.58 -22.01 -34.47
N VAL A 44 -2.18 -20.88 -33.89
CA VAL A 44 -2.25 -20.49 -32.46
C VAL A 44 -3.68 -20.48 -31.86
N GLN A 45 -4.72 -20.76 -32.66
CA GLN A 45 -6.11 -20.79 -32.20
C GLN A 45 -6.44 -22.00 -31.30
N ASP A 46 -5.66 -23.09 -31.35
CA ASP A 46 -5.92 -24.32 -30.59
C ASP A 46 -5.20 -24.38 -29.21
N MET A 47 -4.54 -23.29 -28.80
CA MET A 47 -3.83 -23.20 -27.51
C MET A 47 -4.63 -22.53 -26.38
N ILE A 48 -5.93 -22.29 -26.56
CA ILE A 48 -6.79 -21.76 -25.49
C ILE A 48 -7.58 -22.90 -24.84
N PRO A 49 -7.11 -23.50 -23.73
CA PRO A 49 -8.02 -24.21 -22.86
C PRO A 49 -8.68 -23.18 -21.93
N PHE A 50 -10.01 -23.26 -21.86
CA PHE A 50 -10.93 -22.62 -20.91
C PHE A 50 -11.61 -21.31 -21.35
N PRO A 51 -12.93 -21.35 -21.62
CA PRO A 51 -13.76 -20.16 -21.54
C PRO A 51 -13.83 -19.70 -20.08
N LEU A 52 -13.83 -18.38 -19.87
CA LEU A 52 -14.04 -17.73 -18.57
C LEU A 52 -15.28 -18.34 -17.87
N PRO A 53 -15.15 -19.03 -16.72
CA PRO A 53 -16.33 -19.44 -15.98
C PRO A 53 -16.95 -18.22 -15.33
N TYR A 54 -18.09 -17.79 -15.88
CA TYR A 54 -19.05 -16.96 -15.15
C TYR A 54 -19.44 -17.67 -13.85
N SER A 55 -19.41 -16.91 -12.76
CA SER A 55 -19.95 -17.27 -11.42
C SER A 55 -19.26 -18.42 -10.67
N ALA A 56 -18.16 -18.11 -9.98
CA ALA A 56 -17.84 -18.77 -8.72
C ALA A 56 -18.39 -17.90 -7.56
N PRO A 57 -19.10 -18.46 -6.56
CA PRO A 57 -19.54 -17.70 -5.39
C PRO A 57 -18.33 -17.22 -4.57
N PRO A 58 -18.46 -16.11 -3.82
CA PRO A 58 -17.35 -15.45 -3.13
C PRO A 58 -16.71 -16.42 -2.14
N ALA A 59 -15.51 -16.90 -2.47
CA ALA A 59 -14.61 -17.45 -1.49
C ALA A 59 -14.19 -16.30 -0.57
N LEU A 60 -14.04 -16.59 0.72
CA LEU A 60 -13.60 -15.67 1.78
C LEU A 60 -12.24 -15.03 1.43
N TYR A 61 -12.26 -13.96 0.63
CA TYR A 61 -11.18 -13.00 0.45
C TYR A 61 -11.32 -11.91 1.52
N MET A 62 -11.31 -12.30 2.79
CA MET A 62 -11.38 -11.38 3.92
C MET A 62 -10.22 -11.63 4.87
N TYR A 63 -8.99 -11.40 4.41
CA TYR A 63 -7.86 -11.21 5.33
C TYR A 63 -6.92 -10.17 4.74
N SER A 64 -7.08 -8.92 5.17
CA SER A 64 -5.89 -8.11 5.44
C SER A 64 -5.00 -8.91 6.39
N VAL A 65 -3.69 -8.68 6.38
CA VAL A 65 -2.65 -9.54 6.98
C VAL A 65 -2.64 -9.53 8.52
N PHE A 66 -3.81 -9.64 9.15
CA PHE A 66 -4.00 -9.69 10.58
C PHE A 66 -4.93 -10.83 10.95
N ASP A 67 -4.35 -11.77 11.69
CA ASP A 67 -4.95 -12.86 12.45
C ASP A 67 -5.54 -14.07 11.71
N PHE A 68 -4.81 -15.18 11.87
CA PHE A 68 -5.40 -16.50 12.13
C PHE A 68 -4.64 -17.17 13.29
N PRO A 69 -5.34 -17.77 14.28
CA PRO A 69 -4.72 -18.72 15.20
C PRO A 69 -4.36 -20.01 14.44
N ALA A 70 -3.26 -20.65 14.85
CA ALA A 70 -2.83 -21.94 14.31
C ALA A 70 -3.90 -23.03 14.59
N PRO A 71 -4.15 -23.97 13.67
CA PRO A 71 -4.95 -25.15 14.00
C PRO A 71 -4.19 -26.04 14.99
N GLU A 72 -4.85 -26.44 16.07
CA GLU A 72 -4.35 -27.44 17.01
C GLU A 72 -4.18 -28.78 16.27
N LEU A 73 -2.93 -29.24 16.15
CA LEU A 73 -2.62 -30.60 15.71
C LEU A 73 -2.88 -31.56 16.86
N SER A 74 -3.83 -32.47 16.68
CA SER A 74 -4.08 -33.60 17.58
C SER A 74 -2.81 -34.45 17.73
N THR A 75 -2.34 -34.62 18.96
CA THR A 75 -1.27 -35.54 19.34
C THR A 75 -1.65 -36.99 19.01
N PRO A 76 -0.72 -37.83 18.50
CA PRO A 76 -1.00 -39.22 18.21
C PRO A 76 -1.14 -40.06 19.50
N PRO A 77 -1.98 -41.11 19.51
CA PRO A 77 -2.19 -41.94 20.70
C PRO A 77 -0.94 -42.80 20.99
N GLU A 78 -0.54 -42.81 22.26
CA GLU A 78 0.52 -43.67 22.79
C GLU A 78 0.16 -45.15 22.62
N THR A 79 1.05 -45.88 21.93
CA THR A 79 0.99 -47.33 21.85
C THR A 79 1.35 -47.95 23.19
N THR A 80 0.38 -48.64 23.79
CA THR A 80 0.55 -49.52 24.94
C THR A 80 1.57 -50.62 24.63
N ARG A 81 2.69 -50.65 25.38
CA ARG A 81 3.53 -51.83 25.54
C ARG A 81 3.54 -52.25 27.00
N LYS A 82 2.92 -53.41 27.25
CA LYS A 82 2.94 -54.18 28.50
C LYS A 82 4.38 -54.47 28.97
N ARG A 83 4.62 -54.31 30.27
CA ARG A 83 5.50 -55.11 31.16
C ARG A 83 5.05 -54.76 32.60
N THR A 84 4.32 -55.63 33.32
CA THR A 84 4.82 -56.52 34.39
C THR A 84 5.81 -55.83 35.33
N SER A 85 5.71 -55.81 36.66
CA SER A 85 4.80 -56.36 37.68
C SER A 85 5.28 -55.76 39.02
N ASP A 86 4.47 -55.93 40.07
CA ASP A 86 4.83 -55.88 41.50
C ASP A 86 5.01 -54.48 42.13
N ALA A 87 4.14 -53.95 43.01
CA ALA A 87 3.55 -54.40 44.28
C ALA A 87 4.21 -53.72 45.49
N VAL A 88 3.40 -53.57 46.54
CA VAL A 88 3.68 -53.13 47.94
C VAL A 88 3.42 -51.63 48.20
N ASP A 89 2.27 -51.27 48.80
CA ASP A 89 1.97 -51.14 50.26
C ASP A 89 2.77 -50.00 50.92
N SER A 90 2.28 -49.14 51.82
CA SER A 90 1.09 -49.10 52.66
C SER A 90 1.10 -47.76 53.44
N ASP A 91 -0.10 -47.27 53.77
CA ASP A 91 -0.48 -46.71 55.08
C ASP A 91 0.13 -45.41 55.68
N SER A 92 -0.76 -44.41 55.82
CA SER A 92 -1.41 -44.04 57.11
C SER A 92 -1.14 -42.65 57.74
N LYS A 93 -2.29 -41.98 58.03
CA LYS A 93 -2.68 -41.27 59.29
C LYS A 93 -1.88 -40.00 59.66
N ARG A 94 -2.43 -38.92 60.26
CA ARG A 94 -3.71 -38.68 60.96
C ARG A 94 -3.83 -37.16 61.31
N MET A 95 -5.08 -36.66 61.30
CA MET A 95 -5.77 -35.80 62.31
C MET A 95 -5.17 -34.44 62.72
N LYS A 96 -5.85 -33.31 62.42
CA LYS A 96 -6.87 -32.56 63.23
C LYS A 96 -6.24 -31.28 63.82
N THR A 97 -6.83 -30.09 63.87
CA THR A 97 -8.22 -29.60 64.02
C THR A 97 -8.18 -28.08 63.67
N GLU A 98 -9.08 -27.54 62.83
CA GLU A 98 -10.24 -26.66 63.18
C GLU A 98 -9.83 -25.31 63.85
N ALA A 99 -10.26 -24.11 63.42
CA ALA A 99 -11.49 -23.72 62.73
C ALA A 99 -11.38 -22.32 62.06
N GLU A 100 -12.23 -22.14 61.04
CA GLU A 100 -12.87 -20.91 60.53
C GLU A 100 -11.99 -19.76 59.99
N GLY A 101 -12.14 -19.29 58.75
CA GLY A 101 -13.10 -19.56 57.70
C GLY A 101 -12.92 -18.55 56.55
N THR A 102 -13.43 -18.95 55.38
CA THR A 102 -13.48 -18.25 54.07
C THR A 102 -12.29 -18.47 53.12
N ASP A 103 -12.44 -19.56 52.34
CA ASP A 103 -11.84 -19.92 51.04
C ASP A 103 -11.41 -18.70 50.18
N SER A 104 -10.19 -18.53 49.67
CA SER A 104 -9.20 -19.45 49.06
C SER A 104 -9.74 -20.16 47.81
N ASP A 105 -9.00 -20.43 46.73
CA ASP A 105 -7.80 -19.88 46.13
C ASP A 105 -7.63 -20.68 44.82
N CYS A 106 -6.82 -20.15 43.91
CA CYS A 106 -5.96 -20.89 42.98
C CYS A 106 -6.54 -22.10 42.21
N TRP A 107 -6.74 -21.90 40.91
CA TRP A 107 -6.18 -22.83 39.93
C TRP A 107 -5.03 -22.15 39.20
N LEU A 108 -3.86 -22.78 39.32
CA LEU A 108 -2.68 -22.59 38.47
C LEU A 108 -3.05 -23.07 37.07
N ASP A 109 -3.10 -22.14 36.11
CA ASP A 109 -3.02 -22.50 34.69
C ASP A 109 -1.65 -22.10 34.15
N VAL A 110 -0.98 -23.13 33.66
CA VAL A 110 0.34 -23.16 33.05
C VAL A 110 0.23 -22.53 31.65
N GLU A 111 0.81 -21.35 31.48
CA GLU A 111 1.02 -20.75 30.16
C GLU A 111 2.14 -21.51 29.43
N ILE A 112 1.77 -22.26 28.39
CA ILE A 112 2.70 -22.84 27.42
C ILE A 112 3.02 -21.76 26.37
N TYR A 113 4.17 -21.10 26.52
CA TYR A 113 4.85 -20.41 25.42
C TYR A 113 5.56 -21.46 24.54
N PRO A 114 5.60 -21.34 23.20
CA PRO A 114 6.58 -22.07 22.43
C PRO A 114 7.97 -21.57 22.80
N SER A 115 8.80 -22.50 23.26
CA SER A 115 10.18 -22.29 23.65
C SER A 115 11.00 -21.70 22.50
N GLU A 116 11.76 -20.66 22.83
CA GLU A 116 13.04 -20.44 22.20
C GLU A 116 13.89 -21.70 22.45
N ASP A 117 14.33 -22.37 21.39
CA ASP A 117 15.48 -23.27 21.49
C ASP A 117 16.55 -22.84 20.49
N SER A 118 17.71 -22.68 21.11
CA SER A 118 19.01 -22.28 20.64
C SER A 118 19.57 -23.10 19.49
N PHE A 119 20.25 -22.42 18.56
CA PHE A 119 21.54 -22.89 18.07
C PHE A 119 22.59 -21.84 18.39
N THR A 120 23.40 -22.17 19.39
CA THR A 120 24.70 -21.60 19.68
C THR A 120 25.72 -22.24 18.73
N GLU A 121 26.40 -21.43 17.91
CA GLU A 121 27.74 -21.76 17.43
C GLU A 121 28.66 -20.57 17.69
N ASN A 122 29.86 -20.90 18.16
CA ASN A 122 30.81 -20.06 18.87
C ASN A 122 31.28 -18.84 18.07
N MET A 123 31.26 -17.66 18.70
CA MET A 123 32.18 -16.58 18.34
C MET A 123 32.90 -16.15 19.62
N GLN A 124 34.22 -16.34 19.63
CA GLN A 124 35.10 -16.00 20.73
C GLN A 124 35.03 -14.50 21.02
N MET A 125 34.94 -14.20 22.32
CA MET A 125 34.99 -12.87 22.90
C MET A 125 36.37 -12.24 22.64
N VAL A 126 36.40 -11.06 22.05
CA VAL A 126 37.52 -10.12 22.18
C VAL A 126 37.02 -8.98 23.07
N GLU A 127 37.62 -8.87 24.27
CA GLU A 127 37.36 -7.80 25.22
C GLU A 127 37.88 -6.46 24.69
N VAL A 128 37.06 -5.40 24.78
CA VAL A 128 37.52 -4.01 24.75
C VAL A 128 36.78 -3.25 25.87
N PRO A 129 37.47 -2.46 26.73
CA PRO A 129 36.89 -1.91 27.95
C PRO A 129 36.06 -0.64 27.70
N GLU A 130 35.13 -0.40 28.64
CA GLU A 130 34.34 0.82 28.79
C GLU A 130 35.22 2.06 29.03
N GLU A 131 34.89 3.18 28.37
CA GLU A 131 35.17 4.49 28.94
C GLU A 131 34.12 5.54 28.59
N VAL A 132 33.91 6.40 29.58
CA VAL A 132 32.93 7.45 29.77
C VAL A 132 33.21 8.63 28.82
N ASN A 133 32.18 9.24 28.22
CA ASN A 133 32.36 10.53 27.54
C ASN A 133 31.26 11.55 27.88
N GLN A 134 31.71 12.64 28.52
CA GLN A 134 31.15 13.98 28.44
C GLN A 134 31.80 14.73 27.26
N PRO A 135 31.22 15.85 26.77
CA PRO A 135 31.48 16.37 25.44
C PRO A 135 32.57 17.45 25.43
N GLU A 136 33.46 17.40 24.43
CA GLU A 136 34.29 18.56 24.05
C GLU A 136 34.27 18.79 22.52
N ASP A 137 34.28 20.08 22.19
CA ASP A 137 34.30 20.73 20.88
C ASP A 137 35.72 20.67 20.23
N PRO A 138 35.90 21.13 18.97
CA PRO A 138 36.88 20.57 18.03
C PRO A 138 38.29 21.18 18.17
N ILE A 139 39.30 20.37 17.83
CA ILE A 139 40.70 20.79 17.77
C ILE A 139 41.18 20.88 16.32
N ASP A 140 41.72 22.05 16.00
CA ASP A 140 42.63 22.35 14.89
C ASP A 140 43.87 21.44 14.88
N LEU A 141 44.20 20.92 13.71
CA LEU A 141 45.46 20.22 13.43
C LEU A 141 46.51 21.21 12.91
N VAL A 142 47.59 21.43 13.66
CA VAL A 142 48.93 21.68 13.09
C VAL A 142 50.03 21.02 13.93
N ASP A 143 51.00 20.46 13.21
CA ASP A 143 52.18 19.65 13.53
C ASP A 143 53.16 20.11 14.63
N HIS A 144 53.91 19.12 15.14
CA HIS A 144 55.19 19.21 15.87
C HIS A 144 55.94 17.87 15.68
N LEU A 145 57.24 17.67 15.46
CA LEU A 145 58.54 18.38 15.64
C LEU A 145 59.59 17.65 14.74
N VAL A 146 60.77 18.18 14.37
CA VAL A 146 62.04 18.13 15.16
C VAL A 146 63.20 18.83 14.39
N SER A 147 63.99 19.67 15.11
CA SER A 147 65.43 20.07 14.94
C SER A 147 65.86 20.86 13.68
N ASN A 148 66.58 21.99 13.70
CA ASN A 148 67.71 22.41 14.55
C ASN A 148 68.08 23.90 14.30
N GLN A 149 68.81 24.49 15.27
CA GLN A 149 69.69 25.70 15.22
C GLN A 149 69.14 27.11 15.56
N GLU A 150 69.75 27.67 16.62
CA GLU A 150 69.83 29.08 17.09
C GLU A 150 70.62 30.03 16.15
N PRO A 151 70.84 31.34 16.45
CA PRO A 151 70.21 32.25 17.43
C PRO A 151 69.78 33.64 16.84
N SER A 152 69.00 34.43 17.59
CA SER A 152 69.41 35.77 18.10
C SER A 152 68.27 36.79 18.32
N THR A 153 68.36 37.44 19.49
CA THR A 153 67.98 38.83 19.86
C THR A 153 66.50 39.22 20.12
N SER A 154 66.26 39.55 21.41
CA SER A 154 65.56 40.74 22.00
C SER A 154 64.24 41.22 21.38
N SER A 155 63.16 41.58 22.08
CA SER A 155 63.00 42.20 23.42
C SER A 155 61.49 42.35 23.73
N GLU A 156 61.17 42.44 25.04
CA GLU A 156 60.07 43.24 25.62
C GLU A 156 58.59 42.76 25.60
N VAL A 157 58.24 42.12 26.72
CA VAL A 157 57.03 42.27 27.60
C VAL A 157 56.71 43.80 27.83
N PRO A 158 55.54 44.29 28.37
CA PRO A 158 54.53 43.55 29.13
C PRO A 158 53.05 44.07 29.24
N ALA A 159 52.24 43.23 29.92
CA ALA A 159 51.30 43.59 31.01
C ALA A 159 49.99 44.36 30.67
N ARG A 160 48.88 44.34 31.42
CA ARG A 160 48.44 43.72 32.69
C ARG A 160 46.94 44.06 32.88
N ARG A 161 46.27 43.29 33.77
CA ARG A 161 45.24 43.69 34.77
C ARG A 161 43.83 44.07 34.28
N ARG A 162 42.79 43.31 34.66
CA ARG A 162 42.07 43.17 35.96
C ARG A 162 40.84 44.10 36.07
N SER A 163 39.70 43.46 36.31
CA SER A 163 38.76 43.74 37.42
C SER A 163 37.62 44.77 37.27
N LYS A 164 36.39 44.21 37.36
CA LYS A 164 35.20 44.62 38.14
C LYS A 164 34.27 45.75 37.64
N ARG A 165 33.06 45.31 37.24
CA ARG A 165 31.72 45.51 37.87
C ARG A 165 31.30 46.94 38.30
N LEU A 166 30.29 47.53 37.64
CA LEU A 166 28.96 47.89 38.21
C LEU A 166 28.07 48.72 37.24
N GLU A 167 26.78 48.36 37.25
CA GLU A 167 25.49 49.05 36.98
C GLU A 167 25.49 50.61 36.91
N ARG A 168 24.61 51.39 36.25
CA ARG A 168 23.30 51.25 35.55
C ARG A 168 22.92 52.60 34.84
N ILE A 169 22.39 52.54 33.59
CA ILE A 169 21.22 53.25 32.96
C ILE A 169 21.19 54.83 32.89
N PRO A 170 20.41 55.56 32.03
CA PRO A 170 20.00 55.50 30.58
C PRO A 170 20.26 56.82 29.77
N THR A 171 20.16 56.78 28.41
CA THR A 171 19.36 57.66 27.49
C THR A 171 20.00 58.05 26.12
N LYS A 172 19.28 57.68 25.05
CA LYS A 172 18.96 58.35 23.76
C LYS A 172 20.01 58.76 22.67
N ILE A 173 19.95 58.03 21.52
CA ILE A 173 19.75 58.45 20.07
C ILE A 173 20.82 59.36 19.38
N PRO A 174 21.15 59.31 18.03
CA PRO A 174 21.14 58.27 16.95
C PRO A 174 22.39 58.25 16.01
N ALA A 175 22.32 57.40 14.95
CA ALA A 175 23.02 57.44 13.64
C ALA A 175 24.49 56.98 13.62
N SER A 176 25.04 56.23 12.64
CA SER A 176 24.66 55.90 11.26
C SER A 176 25.69 54.88 10.72
N PHE A 177 25.23 53.93 9.87
CA PHE A 177 25.97 53.21 8.82
C PHE A 177 27.27 52.47 9.23
N THR A 178 27.37 51.14 9.18
CA THR A 178 27.32 50.31 7.96
C THR A 178 26.92 48.86 8.29
N ARG A 179 26.00 48.32 7.49
CA ARG A 179 25.33 47.03 7.67
C ARG A 179 25.93 46.01 6.68
N LYS A 180 26.58 44.95 7.17
CA LYS A 180 26.81 43.72 6.38
C LYS A 180 25.54 42.84 6.43
N PRO A 181 25.20 42.08 5.37
CA PRO A 181 23.98 41.27 5.35
C PRO A 181 24.08 40.14 6.39
N ARG A 182 23.11 40.08 7.31
CA ARG A 182 22.88 38.90 8.15
C ARG A 182 22.06 37.91 7.32
N ALA A 183 22.49 36.64 7.32
CA ALA A 183 21.63 35.51 7.00
C ALA A 183 20.27 35.65 7.73
N PRO A 184 19.15 35.22 7.13
CA PRO A 184 17.85 35.32 7.76
C PRO A 184 17.90 34.61 9.10
N CYS A 185 17.86 35.41 10.17
CA CYS A 185 17.60 34.93 11.51
C CYS A 185 16.19 34.36 11.47
N VAL A 186 16.08 33.05 11.28
CA VAL A 186 14.88 32.30 11.63
C VAL A 186 14.52 32.76 13.04
N GLN A 187 13.40 33.47 13.19
CA GLN A 187 12.89 33.73 14.52
C GLN A 187 12.77 32.36 15.19
N PRO A 188 13.32 32.15 16.40
CA PRO A 188 13.08 30.90 17.09
C PRO A 188 11.57 30.73 17.11
N VAL A 189 11.09 29.72 16.39
CA VAL A 189 9.70 29.28 16.44
C VAL A 189 9.39 29.27 17.92
N ARG A 190 8.47 30.15 18.32
CA ARG A 190 8.08 30.34 19.71
C ARG A 190 7.89 28.93 20.26
N ALA A 191 8.81 28.49 21.11
CA ALA A 191 8.82 27.11 21.55
C ALA A 191 7.41 26.83 22.06
N GLN A 192 6.68 25.93 21.37
CA GLN A 192 5.37 25.53 21.83
C GLN A 192 5.52 25.16 23.30
N PRO A 193 4.65 25.67 24.19
CA PRO A 193 4.86 25.58 25.62
C PRO A 193 5.18 24.13 25.98
N ARG A 194 6.42 23.90 26.42
CA ARG A 194 6.84 22.63 27.00
C ARG A 194 5.86 22.34 28.14
N ASN A 195 5.14 21.23 28.01
CA ASN A 195 4.33 20.60 29.05
C ASN A 195 3.15 21.42 29.63
N ARG A 196 1.98 21.25 29.00
CA ARG A 196 0.68 21.17 29.70
C ARG A 196 -0.08 19.87 29.35
N TYR A 197 0.61 18.75 29.15
CA TYR A 197 -0.05 17.44 28.97
C TYR A 197 -0.45 16.77 30.30
N GLY A 198 -0.27 17.46 31.44
CA GLY A 198 -0.75 16.99 32.74
C GLY A 198 -2.23 17.25 32.93
N LYS A 199 -3.06 16.21 32.81
CA LYS A 199 -4.54 16.14 32.95
C LYS A 199 -5.39 16.36 31.68
N ILE A 200 -4.96 15.85 30.52
CA ILE A 200 -5.89 15.67 29.39
C ILE A 200 -6.78 14.46 29.67
N ASN A 201 -8.10 14.68 29.78
CA ASN A 201 -9.06 13.57 29.78
C ASN A 201 -9.34 13.19 28.32
N VAL A 202 -8.46 12.33 27.78
CA VAL A 202 -8.49 11.91 26.37
C VAL A 202 -9.86 11.41 25.93
N HIS A 203 -10.56 10.68 26.79
CA HIS A 203 -11.88 10.15 26.49
C HIS A 203 -12.94 11.25 26.40
N ARG A 204 -12.88 12.26 27.28
CA ARG A 204 -13.74 13.45 27.20
C ARG A 204 -13.43 14.27 25.94
N ASP A 205 -12.17 14.50 25.64
CA ASP A 205 -11.80 15.33 24.50
C ASP A 205 -12.12 14.65 23.17
N SER A 206 -11.93 13.32 23.11
CA SER A 206 -12.35 12.47 21.98
C SER A 206 -13.85 12.54 21.72
N ARG A 207 -14.69 12.32 22.74
CA ARG A 207 -16.16 12.36 22.57
C ARG A 207 -16.66 13.76 22.20
N LEU A 208 -16.04 14.82 22.76
CA LEU A 208 -16.39 16.20 22.43
C LEU A 208 -16.01 16.55 21.00
N TRP A 209 -14.81 16.13 20.56
CA TRP A 209 -14.41 16.30 19.16
C TRP A 209 -15.35 15.54 18.21
N PHE A 210 -15.77 14.33 18.59
CA PHE A 210 -16.72 13.54 17.81
C PHE A 210 -18.09 14.23 17.67
N ALA A 211 -18.63 14.77 18.76
CA ALA A 211 -19.87 15.53 18.78
C ALA A 211 -19.77 16.81 17.92
N LYS A 212 -18.72 17.62 18.13
CA LYS A 212 -18.51 18.87 17.36
C LYS A 212 -18.35 18.61 15.86
N SER A 213 -17.56 17.60 15.49
CA SER A 213 -17.37 17.22 14.07
C SER A 213 -18.67 16.72 13.44
N SER A 214 -19.47 15.99 14.21
CA SER A 214 -20.79 15.53 13.78
C SER A 214 -21.75 16.71 13.55
N ILE A 215 -21.78 17.67 14.47
CA ILE A 215 -22.58 18.91 14.33
C ILE A 215 -22.19 19.65 13.05
N VAL A 216 -20.90 19.91 12.83
CA VAL A 216 -20.40 20.63 11.64
C VAL A 216 -20.80 19.93 10.34
N CYS A 217 -20.69 18.61 10.30
CA CYS A 217 -21.06 17.83 9.13
C CYS A 217 -22.56 17.96 8.80
N VAL A 218 -23.43 17.81 9.80
CA VAL A 218 -24.90 17.84 9.59
C VAL A 218 -25.41 19.27 9.38
N SER A 219 -24.82 20.26 10.04
CA SER A 219 -25.21 21.67 9.91
C SER A 219 -24.91 22.25 8.53
N ARG A 220 -23.78 21.86 7.91
CA ARG A 220 -23.45 22.26 6.53
C ARG A 220 -24.45 21.73 5.51
N ARG A 221 -25.04 20.56 5.75
CA ARG A 221 -26.04 19.95 4.85
C ARG A 221 -27.39 20.64 4.90
N ASN A 222 -27.86 20.96 6.10
CA ASN A 222 -29.23 21.44 6.32
C ASN A 222 -29.34 22.98 6.29
N GLY A 223 -28.21 23.68 6.32
CA GLY A 223 -28.16 25.10 6.63
C GLY A 223 -28.41 25.36 8.12
N VAL A 224 -28.12 26.57 8.57
CA VAL A 224 -28.34 27.00 9.95
C VAL A 224 -29.01 28.36 10.00
N ALA A 225 -29.84 28.57 11.02
CA ALA A 225 -30.50 29.85 11.26
C ALA A 225 -29.49 30.99 11.39
N GLU A 226 -29.81 32.17 10.85
CA GLU A 226 -28.92 33.34 10.84
C GLU A 226 -28.45 33.74 12.24
N ALA A 227 -29.35 33.70 13.21
CA ALA A 227 -29.06 34.02 14.61
C ALA A 227 -28.01 33.08 15.23
N ALA A 228 -27.93 31.83 14.78
CA ALA A 228 -27.03 30.81 15.31
C ALA A 228 -25.72 30.65 14.51
N ARG A 229 -25.59 31.29 13.33
CA ARG A 229 -24.40 31.16 12.45
C ARG A 229 -23.07 31.39 13.18
N ARG A 230 -23.00 32.36 14.09
CA ARG A 230 -21.78 32.67 14.85
C ARG A 230 -21.35 31.50 15.74
N VAL A 231 -22.31 30.82 16.35
CA VAL A 231 -22.06 29.66 17.22
C VAL A 231 -21.61 28.46 16.40
N PHE A 232 -22.26 28.16 15.27
CA PHE A 232 -21.82 27.08 14.38
C PHE A 232 -20.42 27.33 13.81
N LYS A 233 -20.10 28.59 13.47
CA LYS A 233 -18.74 28.97 13.05
C LYS A 233 -17.71 28.71 14.15
N TYR A 234 -18.03 29.01 15.41
CA TYR A 234 -17.14 28.71 16.54
C TYR A 234 -16.88 27.20 16.68
N ILE A 235 -17.92 26.35 16.57
CA ILE A 235 -17.78 24.89 16.59
C ILE A 235 -16.91 24.41 15.42
N GLU A 236 -17.14 24.95 14.22
CA GLU A 236 -16.36 24.66 13.02
C GLU A 236 -14.87 24.98 13.22
N ASP A 237 -14.55 26.16 13.75
CA ASP A 237 -13.17 26.59 13.99
C ASP A 237 -12.44 25.68 15.00
N GLU A 238 -13.14 25.00 15.93
CA GLU A 238 -12.53 24.07 16.90
C GLU A 238 -12.13 22.70 16.32
N VAL A 239 -12.81 22.28 15.25
CA VAL A 239 -12.59 20.99 14.56
C VAL A 239 -11.95 21.15 13.19
N LYS A 240 -11.80 22.38 12.70
CA LYS A 240 -11.15 22.69 11.43
C LYS A 240 -9.71 22.17 11.41
N GLU A 241 -9.38 21.47 10.33
CA GLU A 241 -8.01 21.06 10.07
C GLU A 241 -7.18 22.19 9.49
N SER A 242 -5.92 22.24 9.89
CA SER A 242 -4.93 23.21 9.43
C SER A 242 -3.91 22.55 8.50
N ASN A 243 -3.21 23.38 7.71
CA ASN A 243 -2.19 22.98 6.74
C ASN A 243 -2.69 21.97 5.71
N CYS A 244 -3.97 22.09 5.32
CA CYS A 244 -4.55 21.36 4.20
C CYS A 244 -4.33 22.17 2.91
N ASN A 245 -3.41 21.74 2.05
CA ASN A 245 -2.97 22.48 0.87
C ASN A 245 -3.33 21.71 -0.40
N ALA A 246 -4.28 22.23 -1.16
CA ALA A 246 -4.63 21.73 -2.49
C ALA A 246 -5.03 22.90 -3.38
N TYR A 247 -4.49 22.98 -4.59
CA TYR A 247 -4.67 24.13 -5.48
C TYR A 247 -5.25 23.71 -6.81
N MET A 248 -6.14 24.55 -7.39
CA MET A 248 -6.65 24.33 -8.73
C MET A 248 -5.50 24.53 -9.73
N VAL A 249 -5.21 23.50 -10.54
CA VAL A 249 -4.17 23.55 -11.57
C VAL A 249 -4.84 23.35 -12.93
N PRO A 250 -4.60 24.23 -13.93
CA PRO A 250 -5.08 24.02 -15.29
C PRO A 250 -4.62 22.67 -15.84
N LEU A 251 -5.49 21.96 -16.55
CA LEU A 251 -5.15 20.64 -17.08
C LEU A 251 -3.97 20.70 -18.06
N GLU A 252 -3.73 21.84 -18.71
CA GLU A 252 -2.65 22.07 -19.66
C GLU A 252 -1.26 22.11 -19.00
N GLU A 253 -1.21 22.34 -17.68
CA GLU A 253 0.04 22.44 -16.93
C GLU A 253 0.53 21.05 -16.51
N THR A 254 1.84 20.82 -16.66
CA THR A 254 2.48 19.55 -16.30
C THR A 254 3.40 19.76 -15.11
N ALA A 255 3.28 18.90 -14.10
CA ALA A 255 4.16 18.91 -12.95
C ALA A 255 5.64 18.67 -13.37
N PRO A 256 6.62 19.17 -12.62
CA PRO A 256 8.02 18.97 -12.95
C PRO A 256 8.42 17.49 -12.88
N MET A 257 9.43 17.11 -13.68
CA MET A 257 10.04 15.77 -13.68
C MET A 257 9.09 14.61 -13.99
N THR A 258 8.03 14.84 -14.77
CA THR A 258 7.13 13.80 -15.30
C THR A 258 7.90 12.76 -16.13
N SER A 259 8.74 13.17 -17.08
CA SER A 259 9.50 12.23 -17.93
C SER A 259 10.48 11.33 -17.17
N ASP A 260 10.90 11.74 -15.98
CA ASP A 260 11.84 11.02 -15.10
C ASP A 260 11.12 10.37 -13.91
N PHE A 261 9.78 10.27 -13.94
CA PHE A 261 8.97 9.70 -12.85
C PHE A 261 9.42 10.20 -11.48
N ARG A 262 9.38 11.52 -11.30
CA ARG A 262 9.75 12.20 -10.04
C ARG A 262 11.20 11.98 -9.60
N GLY A 263 12.11 11.62 -10.50
CA GLY A 263 13.53 11.40 -10.17
C GLY A 263 13.90 9.95 -9.89
N LEU A 264 12.98 9.00 -10.15
CA LEU A 264 13.15 7.59 -9.81
C LEU A 264 13.44 6.70 -11.01
N SER A 265 13.43 7.22 -12.24
CA SER A 265 13.53 6.36 -13.44
C SER A 265 14.86 5.62 -13.52
N GLU A 266 15.99 6.31 -13.33
CA GLU A 266 17.33 5.69 -13.31
C GLU A 266 17.41 4.62 -12.21
N ARG A 267 16.91 4.92 -11.01
CA ARG A 267 16.92 3.98 -9.90
C ARG A 267 16.06 2.74 -10.17
N LEU A 268 14.92 2.91 -10.82
CA LEU A 268 14.07 1.80 -11.26
C LEU A 268 14.80 0.93 -12.28
N ASP A 269 15.44 1.56 -13.27
CA ASP A 269 16.22 0.87 -14.31
C ASP A 269 17.35 0.04 -13.67
N GLU A 270 18.12 0.61 -12.75
CA GLU A 270 19.16 -0.11 -11.98
C GLU A 270 18.60 -1.31 -11.20
N MET A 271 17.34 -1.26 -10.77
CA MET A 271 16.74 -2.32 -9.99
C MET A 271 16.21 -3.45 -10.86
N VAL A 272 15.48 -3.14 -11.95
CA VAL A 272 14.74 -4.16 -12.72
C VAL A 272 15.31 -4.43 -14.12
N LEU A 273 16.16 -3.54 -14.63
CA LEU A 273 16.85 -3.63 -15.92
C LEU A 273 18.38 -3.55 -15.76
N ALA A 274 18.92 -3.96 -14.61
CA ALA A 274 20.36 -3.98 -14.36
C ALA A 274 21.13 -4.74 -15.46
N ASP A 275 22.29 -4.20 -15.84
CA ASP A 275 23.18 -4.84 -16.80
C ASP A 275 23.62 -6.25 -16.32
N PRO A 276 23.83 -7.20 -17.25
CA PRO A 276 24.36 -8.50 -16.92
C PRO A 276 25.76 -8.40 -16.28
N ILE A 277 26.00 -9.20 -15.23
CA ILE A 277 27.28 -9.24 -14.54
C ILE A 277 27.94 -10.61 -14.63
N GLU A 278 29.28 -10.62 -14.69
CA GLU A 278 30.08 -11.83 -14.48
C GLU A 278 30.38 -11.99 -12.98
N LEU A 279 29.87 -13.04 -12.36
CA LEU A 279 30.23 -13.38 -10.98
C LEU A 279 31.46 -14.29 -10.95
N LYS A 280 32.51 -13.83 -10.25
CA LYS A 280 33.75 -14.60 -10.05
C LYS A 280 33.55 -15.81 -9.13
N ASP A 281 32.66 -15.71 -8.14
CA ASP A 281 32.28 -16.80 -7.24
C ASP A 281 30.75 -16.79 -7.04
N VAL A 282 30.07 -17.87 -7.45
CA VAL A 282 28.64 -18.04 -7.22
C VAL A 282 28.45 -18.81 -5.92
N SER A 283 27.84 -18.21 -4.91
CA SER A 283 27.62 -18.90 -3.62
C SER A 283 26.46 -19.90 -3.73
N ALA A 284 26.69 -21.14 -3.29
CA ALA A 284 25.62 -22.13 -3.14
C ALA A 284 24.53 -21.64 -2.15
N SER A 285 23.28 -22.03 -2.40
CA SER A 285 22.19 -21.80 -1.44
C SER A 285 22.40 -22.65 -0.18
N THR A 286 21.92 -22.16 0.96
CA THR A 286 22.01 -22.87 2.25
C THR A 286 20.98 -23.98 2.38
N HIS A 287 20.05 -24.10 1.42
CA HIS A 287 19.05 -25.16 1.35
C HIS A 287 18.90 -25.65 -0.09
N ASP A 288 18.37 -26.85 -0.26
CA ASP A 288 18.27 -27.52 -1.57
C ASP A 288 16.99 -27.17 -2.35
N TYR A 289 15.92 -26.75 -1.67
CA TYR A 289 14.69 -26.29 -2.31
C TYR A 289 14.87 -24.94 -3.03
N PRO A 290 14.09 -24.64 -4.09
CA PRO A 290 14.15 -23.37 -4.81
C PRO A 290 13.84 -22.18 -3.90
N ASP A 291 14.61 -21.11 -4.07
CA ASP A 291 14.36 -19.83 -3.41
C ASP A 291 13.05 -19.21 -3.91
N LYS A 292 12.48 -18.29 -3.12
CA LYS A 292 11.37 -17.47 -3.62
C LYS A 292 11.90 -16.56 -4.73
N ILE A 293 11.16 -16.48 -5.84
CA ILE A 293 11.55 -15.64 -6.97
C ILE A 293 11.63 -14.17 -6.56
N SER A 294 12.64 -13.49 -7.10
CA SER A 294 12.85 -12.05 -7.00
C SER A 294 12.93 -11.45 -8.39
N PHE A 295 12.49 -10.21 -8.55
CA PHE A 295 12.41 -9.54 -9.87
C PHE A 295 13.42 -8.41 -10.05
N THR A 296 14.16 -8.04 -9.00
CA THR A 296 15.24 -7.05 -9.07
C THR A 296 16.62 -7.71 -9.08
N GLY A 297 17.63 -6.90 -9.41
CA GLY A 297 19.03 -7.25 -9.39
C GLY A 297 19.61 -7.63 -10.75
N ALA A 298 20.94 -7.68 -10.82
CA ALA A 298 21.64 -8.01 -12.06
C ALA A 298 21.39 -9.47 -12.49
N PRO A 299 21.08 -9.70 -13.77
CA PRO A 299 21.11 -11.02 -14.34
C PRO A 299 22.57 -11.48 -14.57
N LEU A 300 22.77 -12.78 -14.75
CA LEU A 300 24.07 -13.36 -15.13
C LEU A 300 24.10 -13.76 -16.62
N LEU A 301 22.92 -13.89 -17.21
CA LEU A 301 22.71 -14.07 -18.63
C LEU A 301 21.98 -12.83 -19.15
N ASP A 302 22.32 -12.36 -20.34
CA ASP A 302 21.62 -11.21 -20.94
C ASP A 302 20.19 -11.63 -21.37
N PRO A 303 19.12 -11.09 -20.75
CA PRO A 303 17.75 -11.45 -21.08
C PRO A 303 17.37 -11.18 -22.55
N LEU A 304 18.07 -10.26 -23.21
CA LEU A 304 17.76 -9.80 -24.57
C LEU A 304 18.43 -10.65 -25.64
N THR A 305 19.49 -11.39 -25.30
CA THR A 305 20.28 -12.16 -26.27
C THR A 305 20.32 -13.65 -26.01
N THR A 306 20.07 -14.05 -24.76
CA THR A 306 20.15 -15.43 -24.34
C THR A 306 18.90 -16.19 -24.81
N SER A 307 19.11 -17.37 -25.39
CA SER A 307 18.03 -18.30 -25.75
C SER A 307 17.46 -19.03 -24.54
N SER A 308 16.23 -19.51 -24.64
CA SER A 308 15.61 -20.36 -23.63
C SER A 308 16.47 -21.60 -23.31
N HIS A 309 17.15 -22.16 -24.31
CA HIS A 309 18.06 -23.28 -24.15
C HIS A 309 19.21 -22.95 -23.21
N GLU A 310 19.89 -21.81 -23.42
CA GLU A 310 20.99 -21.36 -22.57
C GLU A 310 20.51 -21.06 -21.14
N VAL A 311 19.33 -20.45 -20.98
CA VAL A 311 18.70 -20.22 -19.66
C VAL A 311 18.49 -21.54 -18.92
N LEU A 312 17.91 -22.54 -19.59
CA LEU A 312 17.61 -23.84 -19.00
C LEU A 312 18.90 -24.63 -18.68
N GLU A 313 19.92 -24.59 -19.54
CA GLU A 313 21.20 -25.24 -19.28
C GLU A 313 21.95 -24.60 -18.11
N ALA A 314 21.95 -23.27 -18.00
CA ALA A 314 22.48 -22.59 -16.83
C ALA A 314 21.69 -22.92 -15.56
N ALA A 315 20.36 -22.99 -15.64
CA ALA A 315 19.51 -23.32 -14.51
C ALA A 315 19.72 -24.76 -14.01
N LYS A 316 19.90 -25.74 -14.92
CA LYS A 316 20.18 -27.14 -14.58
C LYS A 316 21.45 -27.34 -13.77
N ARG A 317 22.44 -26.43 -13.85
CA ARG A 317 23.67 -26.51 -13.04
C ARG A 317 23.38 -26.52 -11.55
N ARG A 318 22.33 -25.80 -11.11
CA ARG A 318 21.86 -25.80 -9.72
C ARG A 318 21.58 -27.21 -9.20
N ARG A 319 21.18 -28.15 -10.07
CA ARG A 319 20.97 -29.55 -9.71
C ARG A 319 22.21 -30.16 -9.06
N ASN A 320 23.42 -29.78 -9.40
CA ASN A 320 24.62 -30.42 -8.82
C ASN A 320 25.37 -29.49 -7.86
N THR A 321 25.32 -28.18 -8.09
CA THR A 321 26.09 -27.19 -7.31
C THR A 321 25.28 -26.51 -6.22
N ASN A 322 23.95 -26.54 -6.33
CA ASN A 322 23.04 -25.69 -5.55
C ASN A 322 23.29 -24.18 -5.76
N GLU A 323 23.97 -23.80 -6.84
CA GLU A 323 24.29 -22.43 -7.24
C GLU A 323 23.32 -21.95 -8.32
N ASN A 324 22.98 -20.65 -8.30
CA ASN A 324 22.17 -20.01 -9.34
C ASN A 324 23.09 -19.30 -10.34
N HIS A 325 23.09 -19.75 -11.60
CA HIS A 325 23.90 -19.18 -12.69
C HIS A 325 23.09 -18.35 -13.69
N VAL A 326 21.83 -18.00 -13.39
CA VAL A 326 20.97 -17.22 -14.30
C VAL A 326 20.84 -15.76 -13.85
N PHE A 327 20.75 -15.53 -12.54
CA PHE A 327 20.62 -14.18 -11.97
C PHE A 327 21.26 -14.12 -10.58
N GLN A 328 21.64 -12.90 -10.16
CA GLN A 328 22.31 -12.70 -8.89
C GLN A 328 21.45 -13.17 -7.70
N LYS A 329 22.13 -13.55 -6.62
CA LYS A 329 21.46 -13.92 -5.36
C LYS A 329 20.70 -12.72 -4.79
N PHE A 330 19.49 -12.97 -4.28
CA PHE A 330 18.65 -11.95 -3.68
C PHE A 330 19.29 -11.34 -2.43
N ASP A 331 19.50 -10.02 -2.45
CA ASP A 331 20.05 -9.26 -1.33
C ASP A 331 18.93 -8.68 -0.46
N LYS A 332 18.68 -9.31 0.68
CA LYS A 332 17.68 -8.87 1.66
C LYS A 332 18.01 -7.53 2.31
N THR A 333 19.29 -7.17 2.40
CA THR A 333 19.71 -5.94 3.07
C THR A 333 19.47 -4.72 2.18
N LYS A 334 19.81 -4.84 0.88
CA LYS A 334 19.54 -3.80 -0.13
C LYS A 334 18.04 -3.58 -0.37
N ASN A 335 17.23 -4.64 -0.28
CA ASN A 335 15.78 -4.56 -0.47
C ASN A 335 15.01 -4.33 0.83
N LYS A 336 15.69 -4.08 1.96
CA LYS A 336 15.04 -3.91 3.26
C LYS A 336 14.16 -2.66 3.32
N TYR A 337 14.61 -1.60 2.67
CA TYR A 337 13.91 -0.32 2.53
C TYR A 337 13.75 0.01 1.05
N PHE A 338 12.70 0.75 0.74
CA PHE A 338 12.28 1.05 -0.61
C PHE A 338 12.83 2.41 -1.05
N PHE A 339 13.60 2.45 -2.14
CA PHE A 339 14.19 3.69 -2.69
C PHE A 339 15.01 4.49 -1.67
N ASP A 340 16.05 3.85 -1.11
CA ASP A 340 17.03 4.56 -0.28
C ASP A 340 17.93 5.45 -1.15
N ASP A 341 18.35 6.61 -0.62
CA ASP A 341 19.27 7.56 -1.25
C ASP A 341 18.89 8.03 -2.68
N CYS A 342 17.60 8.23 -2.95
CA CYS A 342 17.09 8.63 -4.27
C CYS A 342 17.12 10.14 -4.54
N ASN A 343 16.98 10.52 -5.82
CA ASN A 343 16.90 11.92 -6.25
C ASN A 343 15.59 12.56 -5.76
N GLN A 344 15.72 13.54 -4.87
CA GLN A 344 14.60 14.24 -4.24
C GLN A 344 14.40 15.67 -4.75
N LYS A 345 15.02 16.02 -5.90
CA LYS A 345 14.95 17.37 -6.50
C LYS A 345 13.57 17.75 -7.02
N VAL A 346 12.64 16.80 -7.15
CA VAL A 346 11.27 17.06 -7.60
C VAL A 346 10.51 17.98 -6.63
N VAL A 347 10.68 17.81 -5.32
CA VAL A 347 9.87 18.52 -4.32
C VAL A 347 10.11 20.03 -4.31
N PRO A 348 11.35 20.55 -4.32
CA PRO A 348 11.59 21.98 -4.48
C PRO A 348 10.93 22.55 -5.75
N LYS A 349 11.04 21.84 -6.89
CA LYS A 349 10.42 22.25 -8.15
C LYS A 349 8.90 22.22 -8.09
N GLU A 350 8.30 21.25 -7.39
CA GLU A 350 6.86 21.20 -7.17
C GLU A 350 6.37 22.36 -6.32
N LEU A 351 7.11 22.76 -5.29
CA LEU A 351 6.76 23.94 -4.49
C LEU A 351 6.77 25.22 -5.33
N GLU A 352 7.78 25.39 -6.20
CA GLU A 352 7.82 26.50 -7.17
C GLU A 352 6.65 26.44 -8.15
N PHE A 353 6.34 25.25 -8.67
CA PHE A 353 5.20 25.03 -9.55
C PHE A 353 3.88 25.42 -8.89
N PHE A 354 3.62 24.98 -7.65
CA PHE A 354 2.39 25.26 -6.93
C PHE A 354 2.23 26.72 -6.53
N GLU A 355 3.32 27.46 -6.31
CA GLU A 355 3.26 28.88 -6.00
C GLU A 355 2.58 29.70 -7.12
N ARG A 356 2.69 29.24 -8.38
CA ARG A 356 2.01 29.85 -9.54
C ARG A 356 0.48 29.76 -9.47
N PHE A 357 -0.06 28.75 -8.77
CA PHE A 357 -1.49 28.40 -8.80
C PHE A 357 -2.21 28.62 -7.46
N ARG A 358 -1.48 28.99 -6.41
CA ARG A 358 -2.03 29.17 -5.07
C ARG A 358 -3.09 30.28 -4.98
N GLY A 359 -2.95 31.33 -5.80
CA GLY A 359 -3.81 32.52 -5.72
C GLY A 359 -3.65 33.25 -4.38
N GLU A 360 -4.76 33.55 -3.72
CA GLU A 360 -4.80 34.26 -2.42
C GLU A 360 -4.65 33.35 -1.20
N GLU A 361 -4.65 32.03 -1.38
CA GLU A 361 -4.42 31.08 -0.27
C GLU A 361 -3.05 31.36 0.38
N PRO A 362 -2.85 31.08 1.67
CA PRO A 362 -1.54 31.24 2.29
C PRO A 362 -0.54 30.21 1.74
N ALA A 363 0.75 30.60 1.71
CA ALA A 363 1.83 29.66 1.43
C ALA A 363 1.74 28.43 2.35
N PRO A 364 2.04 27.22 1.84
CA PRO A 364 2.10 26.05 2.69
C PRO A 364 3.14 26.25 3.79
N ALA A 365 2.82 25.83 5.02
CA ALA A 365 3.79 25.86 6.10
C ALA A 365 5.03 25.01 5.74
N PRO A 366 6.23 25.35 6.26
CA PRO A 366 7.44 24.59 5.95
C PRO A 366 7.28 23.09 6.19
N GLY A 367 7.68 22.27 5.21
CA GLY A 367 7.56 20.81 5.23
C GLY A 367 6.25 20.25 4.69
N TYR A 368 5.25 21.08 4.39
CA TYR A 368 4.03 20.64 3.71
C TYR A 368 4.16 20.81 2.20
N LEU A 369 3.70 19.79 1.46
CA LEU A 369 3.67 19.76 0.00
C LEU A 369 2.20 19.83 -0.47
N PRO A 370 1.83 20.80 -1.34
CA PRO A 370 0.47 20.85 -1.89
C PRO A 370 0.16 19.67 -2.82
N VAL A 371 -1.14 19.50 -3.13
CA VAL A 371 -1.62 18.59 -4.19
C VAL A 371 -2.40 19.36 -5.26
N PRO A 372 -2.35 18.97 -6.54
CA PRO A 372 -3.15 19.60 -7.58
C PRO A 372 -4.61 19.12 -7.52
N ILE A 373 -5.52 20.04 -7.84
CA ILE A 373 -6.92 19.77 -8.13
C ILE A 373 -7.12 20.04 -9.62
N TYR A 374 -7.49 19.00 -10.36
CA TYR A 374 -7.85 19.08 -11.77
C TYR A 374 -9.38 19.08 -11.89
N GLN A 375 -9.92 20.12 -12.52
CA GLN A 375 -11.34 20.19 -12.88
C GLN A 375 -11.58 19.38 -14.16
N VAL A 376 -12.62 18.55 -14.16
CA VAL A 376 -13.08 17.79 -15.32
C VAL A 376 -14.51 18.16 -15.62
N ASP A 377 -14.73 18.66 -16.83
CA ASP A 377 -16.02 19.13 -17.33
C ASP A 377 -16.53 18.26 -18.50
N SER A 378 -15.65 17.43 -19.08
CA SER A 378 -15.97 16.54 -20.21
C SER A 378 -15.10 15.28 -20.20
N LEU A 379 -15.65 14.15 -20.68
CA LEU A 379 -14.90 12.92 -20.90
C LEU A 379 -13.80 13.05 -21.95
N GLU A 380 -13.88 14.04 -22.84
CA GLU A 380 -12.83 14.33 -23.83
C GLU A 380 -11.51 14.75 -23.20
N GLN A 381 -11.54 15.24 -21.95
CA GLN A 381 -10.34 15.64 -21.19
C GLN A 381 -9.60 14.45 -20.58
N MET A 382 -10.20 13.25 -20.55
CA MET A 382 -9.65 12.08 -19.86
C MET A 382 -8.23 11.69 -20.31
N PRO A 383 -7.86 11.72 -21.61
CA PRO A 383 -6.48 11.44 -22.02
C PRO A 383 -5.47 12.36 -21.32
N ARG A 384 -5.78 13.66 -21.21
CA ARG A 384 -4.92 14.62 -20.53
C ARG A 384 -4.93 14.43 -19.01
N VAL A 385 -6.08 14.10 -18.42
CA VAL A 385 -6.17 13.74 -16.99
C VAL A 385 -5.25 12.56 -16.69
N LEU A 386 -5.28 11.50 -17.49
CA LEU A 386 -4.44 10.32 -17.28
C LEU A 386 -2.94 10.66 -17.39
N ASP A 387 -2.58 11.52 -18.33
CA ASP A 387 -1.21 12.00 -18.53
C ASP A 387 -0.68 12.75 -17.29
N VAL A 388 -1.41 13.75 -16.78
CA VAL A 388 -0.98 14.49 -15.58
C VAL A 388 -0.99 13.66 -14.29
N LEU A 389 -1.81 12.61 -14.23
CA LEU A 389 -1.85 11.71 -13.08
C LEU A 389 -0.73 10.68 -13.08
N SER A 390 -0.18 10.33 -14.25
CA SER A 390 0.78 9.23 -14.39
C SER A 390 2.05 9.35 -13.53
N THR A 391 2.40 10.56 -13.10
CA THR A 391 3.61 10.85 -12.31
C THR A 391 3.36 11.67 -11.05
N THR A 392 2.10 11.92 -10.69
CA THR A 392 1.76 12.61 -9.45
C THR A 392 1.84 11.65 -8.27
N SER A 393 2.19 12.12 -7.08
CA SER A 393 2.04 11.32 -5.87
C SER A 393 0.60 11.26 -5.39
N MET A 394 -0.11 12.40 -5.41
CA MET A 394 -1.53 12.50 -5.08
C MET A 394 -2.16 13.64 -5.85
N SER A 395 -3.41 13.46 -6.29
CA SER A 395 -4.19 14.51 -6.95
C SER A 395 -5.66 14.39 -6.63
N VAL A 396 -6.38 15.50 -6.76
CA VAL A 396 -7.84 15.53 -6.72
C VAL A 396 -8.37 15.76 -8.13
N VAL A 397 -9.30 14.92 -8.57
CA VAL A 397 -10.09 15.10 -9.78
C VAL A 397 -11.49 15.51 -9.38
N ARG A 398 -11.89 16.73 -9.72
CA ARG A 398 -13.19 17.31 -9.36
C ARG A 398 -14.11 17.33 -10.58
N GLY A 399 -15.40 17.07 -10.36
CA GLY A 399 -16.43 17.14 -11.40
C GLY A 399 -16.66 15.85 -12.19
N LEU A 400 -15.73 14.88 -12.15
CA LEU A 400 -15.86 13.64 -12.93
C LEU A 400 -17.16 12.87 -12.62
N GLY A 401 -17.59 12.82 -11.36
CA GLY A 401 -18.84 12.16 -10.96
C GLY A 401 -20.07 12.74 -11.67
N ASP A 402 -20.12 14.07 -11.81
CA ASP A 402 -21.21 14.76 -12.50
C ASP A 402 -21.16 14.50 -14.01
N VAL A 403 -19.95 14.55 -14.59
CA VAL A 403 -19.70 14.30 -16.02
C VAL A 403 -20.17 12.90 -16.44
N ILE A 404 -19.93 11.88 -15.62
CA ILE A 404 -20.36 10.50 -15.92
C ILE A 404 -21.79 10.19 -15.45
N GLY A 405 -22.45 11.15 -14.81
CA GLY A 405 -23.79 10.98 -14.23
C GLY A 405 -23.82 9.90 -13.15
N LEU A 406 -22.81 9.87 -12.28
CA LEU A 406 -22.77 9.00 -11.11
C LEU A 406 -23.79 9.48 -10.09
N ASN A 407 -24.64 8.57 -9.62
CA ASN A 407 -25.64 8.83 -8.61
C ASN A 407 -25.10 8.47 -7.20
N PRO A 408 -24.71 9.45 -6.36
CA PRO A 408 -24.16 9.17 -5.04
C PRO A 408 -25.19 8.53 -4.09
N ASP A 409 -26.50 8.73 -4.31
CA ASP A 409 -27.57 8.18 -3.45
C ASP A 409 -27.63 6.64 -3.49
N ASP A 410 -27.09 6.03 -4.56
CA ASP A 410 -26.97 4.58 -4.69
C ASP A 410 -25.94 4.00 -3.71
N PHE A 411 -25.09 4.82 -3.14
CA PHE A 411 -24.00 4.43 -2.24
C PHE A 411 -24.25 4.84 -0.78
N LEU A 412 -25.44 5.37 -0.48
CA LEU A 412 -25.87 5.65 0.88
C LEU A 412 -26.01 4.36 1.69
N ILE A 413 -25.66 4.42 2.97
CA ILE A 413 -25.63 3.26 3.87
C ILE A 413 -27.02 2.62 3.98
N GLU A 414 -28.05 3.44 4.12
CA GLU A 414 -29.45 3.03 4.16
C GLU A 414 -29.90 2.40 2.84
N THR A 415 -29.39 2.87 1.70
CA THR A 415 -29.67 2.30 0.38
C THR A 415 -29.02 0.91 0.26
N LEU A 416 -27.76 0.78 0.70
CA LEU A 416 -27.04 -0.51 0.71
C LEU A 416 -27.70 -1.51 1.67
N ALA A 417 -28.13 -1.07 2.85
CA ALA A 417 -28.81 -1.90 3.84
C ALA A 417 -30.18 -2.40 3.34
N LYS A 418 -30.92 -1.61 2.54
CA LYS A 418 -32.17 -2.07 1.90
C LYS A 418 -31.96 -3.21 0.91
N VAL A 419 -30.79 -3.25 0.26
CA VAL A 419 -30.44 -4.31 -0.70
C VAL A 419 -30.00 -5.58 0.02
N LYS A 420 -29.09 -5.48 1.00
CA LYS A 420 -28.56 -6.64 1.72
C LYS A 420 -28.28 -6.36 3.19
N HIS A 421 -29.37 -6.26 3.95
CA HIS A 421 -29.36 -5.98 5.39
C HIS A 421 -28.54 -6.99 6.22
N ASP A 422 -28.46 -8.25 5.80
CA ASP A 422 -27.76 -9.35 6.48
C ASP A 422 -26.28 -9.51 6.08
N TYR A 423 -25.74 -8.58 5.29
CA TYR A 423 -24.33 -8.56 4.90
C TYR A 423 -23.41 -8.47 6.13
N ASP A 424 -22.40 -9.33 6.18
CA ASP A 424 -21.37 -9.33 7.22
C ASP A 424 -20.34 -8.23 6.97
N LEU A 425 -20.55 -7.07 7.61
CA LEU A 425 -19.70 -5.90 7.48
C LEU A 425 -18.55 -5.96 8.50
N ILE A 426 -17.31 -5.87 7.99
CA ILE A 426 -16.14 -5.65 8.84
C ILE A 426 -16.17 -4.21 9.35
N CYS A 427 -16.10 -4.08 10.66
CA CYS A 427 -16.05 -2.82 11.37
C CYS A 427 -14.73 -2.68 12.14
N LEU A 428 -13.99 -1.62 11.86
CA LEU A 428 -12.88 -1.19 12.71
C LEU A 428 -13.43 -0.31 13.83
N ARG A 429 -13.13 -0.67 15.07
CA ARG A 429 -13.56 0.05 16.27
C ARG A 429 -12.43 0.99 16.71
N GLN A 430 -12.69 2.29 16.59
CA GLN A 430 -11.68 3.33 16.74
C GLN A 430 -12.11 4.43 17.73
N ILE A 431 -11.15 5.05 18.43
CA ILE A 431 -11.39 6.26 19.22
C ILE A 431 -11.46 7.45 18.26
N PRO A 432 -12.62 8.14 18.15
CA PRO A 432 -12.74 9.31 17.29
C PRO A 432 -11.92 10.47 17.87
N GLN A 433 -11.09 11.12 17.05
CA GLN A 433 -10.10 12.09 17.51
C GLN A 433 -9.62 12.99 16.37
N LYS A 434 -8.94 14.11 16.70
CA LYS A 434 -8.32 15.01 15.73
C LYS A 434 -7.31 14.28 14.85
N ALA A 435 -7.20 14.64 13.58
CA ALA A 435 -6.25 13.99 12.66
C ALA A 435 -4.78 14.19 13.10
N THR A 436 -4.49 15.26 13.82
CA THR A 436 -3.16 15.54 14.41
C THR A 436 -2.83 14.72 15.67
N THR A 437 -3.76 13.89 16.16
CA THR A 437 -3.59 13.06 17.36
C THR A 437 -3.73 11.58 17.05
N ASN A 438 -3.08 10.73 17.84
CA ASN A 438 -3.19 9.27 17.74
C ASN A 438 -3.23 8.61 19.12
N TYR A 439 -4.43 8.41 19.66
CA TYR A 439 -4.72 7.70 20.89
C TYR A 439 -4.99 6.22 20.61
N TRP A 440 -4.55 5.34 21.52
CA TRP A 440 -4.78 3.91 21.41
C TRP A 440 -6.19 3.52 21.85
N CYS A 441 -6.85 2.67 21.06
CA CYS A 441 -8.15 2.11 21.40
C CYS A 441 -8.08 1.16 22.60
N ILE A 442 -7.02 0.33 22.65
CA ILE A 442 -6.76 -0.61 23.74
C ILE A 442 -5.41 -0.23 24.38
N PRO A 443 -5.39 0.25 25.65
CA PRO A 443 -4.15 0.52 26.35
C PRO A 443 -3.31 -0.76 26.52
N LYS A 444 -1.99 -0.69 26.27
CA LYS A 444 -1.11 -1.83 26.57
C LYS A 444 -0.96 -2.00 28.09
N LYS A 445 -1.12 -3.24 28.58
CA LYS A 445 -0.85 -3.60 29.99
C LYS A 445 0.52 -3.04 30.42
N GLY A 446 0.55 -2.36 31.57
CA GLY A 446 1.79 -1.78 32.14
C GLY A 446 2.23 -0.42 31.58
N LYS A 447 1.63 0.11 30.51
CA LYS A 447 1.95 1.47 30.01
C LYS A 447 0.98 2.50 30.59
N LYS A 448 1.49 3.33 31.51
CA LYS A 448 0.75 4.46 32.09
C LYS A 448 0.86 5.68 31.17
N GLY A 449 -0.16 5.92 30.34
CA GLY A 449 -0.34 7.20 29.65
C GLY A 449 -0.90 7.08 28.24
N ALA A 450 -1.80 8.01 27.90
CA ALA A 450 -2.17 8.25 26.50
C ALA A 450 -0.94 8.81 25.76
N MET A 451 -0.60 8.23 24.61
CA MET A 451 0.48 8.71 23.75
C MET A 451 -0.13 9.41 22.52
N PRO A 452 -0.65 10.65 22.63
CA PRO A 452 -1.31 11.37 21.53
C PRO A 452 -0.47 11.52 20.25
N ARG A 453 0.83 11.24 20.32
CA ARG A 453 1.80 11.35 19.22
C ARG A 453 2.54 10.02 18.97
N GLY A 454 1.96 8.91 19.38
CA GLY A 454 2.48 7.59 19.04
C GLY A 454 2.29 7.31 17.55
N TRP A 455 3.20 6.54 16.95
CA TRP A 455 3.10 6.12 15.55
C TRP A 455 2.19 4.89 15.37
N ALA A 456 2.20 3.96 16.33
CA ALA A 456 1.39 2.76 16.25
C ALA A 456 -0.11 3.09 16.41
N CYS A 457 -0.93 2.65 15.46
CA CYS A 457 -2.38 2.68 15.57
C CYS A 457 -2.87 1.30 16.04
N TYR A 458 -3.89 1.28 16.91
CA TYR A 458 -4.54 0.06 17.36
C TYR A 458 -6.04 0.27 17.23
N ASP A 459 -6.70 -0.53 16.43
CA ASP A 459 -8.14 -0.66 16.38
C ASP A 459 -8.55 -2.07 16.83
N ALA A 460 -9.83 -2.25 17.10
CA ALA A 460 -10.39 -3.58 17.33
C ALA A 460 -11.29 -3.96 16.16
N HIS A 461 -11.11 -5.18 15.66
CA HIS A 461 -11.89 -5.69 14.54
C HIS A 461 -13.18 -6.34 15.04
N HIS A 462 -14.27 -6.12 14.32
CA HIS A 462 -15.57 -6.67 14.65
C HIS A 462 -16.37 -6.90 13.36
N THR A 463 -17.02 -8.05 13.22
CA THR A 463 -18.03 -8.25 12.16
C THR A 463 -19.42 -7.96 12.69
N LYS A 464 -20.18 -7.08 12.04
CA LYS A 464 -21.57 -6.75 12.37
C LYS A 464 -22.43 -6.83 11.12
N LYS A 465 -23.75 -6.96 11.29
CA LYS A 465 -24.67 -6.90 10.15
C LYS A 465 -24.77 -5.47 9.63
N LEU A 466 -24.89 -5.32 8.32
CA LEU A 466 -25.04 -4.02 7.67
C LEU A 466 -26.28 -3.27 8.19
N ALA A 467 -27.37 -3.99 8.50
CA ALA A 467 -28.56 -3.42 9.14
C ALA A 467 -28.27 -2.77 10.49
N ASP A 468 -27.52 -3.47 11.36
CA ASP A 468 -27.16 -2.98 12.70
C ASP A 468 -26.28 -1.73 12.59
N PHE A 469 -25.32 -1.74 11.66
CA PHE A 469 -24.48 -0.59 11.37
C PHE A 469 -25.30 0.59 10.85
N SER A 470 -26.21 0.35 9.91
CA SER A 470 -27.10 1.38 9.35
C SER A 470 -27.97 2.01 10.43
N GLY A 471 -28.57 1.20 11.32
CA GLY A 471 -29.38 1.70 12.44
C GLY A 471 -28.55 2.52 13.43
N TYR A 472 -27.33 2.08 13.75
CA TYR A 472 -26.39 2.86 14.55
C TYR A 472 -26.05 4.21 13.91
N TYR A 473 -25.69 4.19 12.62
CA TYR A 473 -25.34 5.39 11.86
C TYR A 473 -26.48 6.41 11.82
N GLU A 474 -27.71 5.94 11.56
CA GLU A 474 -28.90 6.78 11.56
C GLU A 474 -29.21 7.34 12.95
N LYS A 475 -29.10 6.51 14.01
CA LYS A 475 -29.35 6.95 15.39
C LYS A 475 -28.41 8.07 15.82
N ILE A 476 -27.13 7.96 15.47
CA ILE A 476 -26.16 9.00 15.78
C ILE A 476 -26.50 10.30 15.04
N GLN A 477 -26.90 10.25 13.77
CA GLN A 477 -27.32 11.45 13.06
C GLN A 477 -28.59 12.08 13.62
N GLU A 478 -29.56 11.28 14.09
CA GLU A 478 -30.78 11.78 14.74
C GLU A 478 -30.43 12.63 15.98
N LEU A 479 -29.58 12.09 16.86
CA LEU A 479 -29.11 12.81 18.06
C LEU A 479 -28.43 14.14 17.70
N VAL A 480 -27.66 14.16 16.62
CA VAL A 480 -26.99 15.37 16.14
C VAL A 480 -28.00 16.40 15.62
N ARG A 481 -29.04 15.98 14.88
CA ARG A 481 -30.11 16.88 14.42
C ARG A 481 -30.90 17.48 15.59
N GLU A 482 -31.18 16.69 16.62
CA GLU A 482 -31.80 17.18 17.85
C GLU A 482 -30.93 18.24 18.54
N ALA A 483 -29.62 17.98 18.65
CA ALA A 483 -28.69 18.93 19.25
C ALA A 483 -28.56 20.23 18.45
N ILE A 484 -28.54 20.15 17.11
CA ILE A 484 -28.55 21.32 16.22
C ILE A 484 -29.79 22.18 16.48
N SER A 485 -30.98 21.57 16.52
CA SER A 485 -32.25 22.27 16.80
C SER A 485 -32.24 22.95 18.18
N GLN A 486 -31.66 22.31 19.19
CA GLN A 486 -31.49 22.90 20.52
C GLN A 486 -30.50 24.08 20.52
N ILE A 487 -29.39 23.98 19.78
CA ILE A 487 -28.41 25.07 19.63
C ILE A 487 -29.03 26.27 18.90
N GLU A 488 -29.87 26.02 17.90
CA GLU A 488 -30.58 27.10 17.19
C GLU A 488 -31.59 27.82 18.08
N THR A 489 -32.21 27.10 19.03
CA THR A 489 -33.19 27.65 19.97
C THR A 489 -32.52 28.37 21.14
N ASN A 490 -31.44 27.83 21.69
CA ASN A 490 -30.71 28.38 22.84
C ASN A 490 -29.18 28.42 22.56
N PRO A 491 -28.70 29.36 21.71
CA PRO A 491 -27.30 29.39 21.28
C PRO A 491 -26.29 29.60 22.41
N GLU A 492 -26.70 30.25 23.50
CA GLU A 492 -25.89 30.45 24.71
C GLU A 492 -25.55 29.16 25.46
N ASP A 493 -26.36 28.11 25.30
CA ASP A 493 -26.20 26.81 25.96
C ASP A 493 -25.37 25.81 25.12
N VAL A 494 -24.69 26.27 24.06
CA VAL A 494 -23.96 25.41 23.10
C VAL A 494 -23.01 24.40 23.74
N ASP A 495 -22.23 24.82 24.75
CA ASP A 495 -21.26 23.94 25.40
C ASP A 495 -21.96 22.81 26.19
N LYS A 496 -23.07 23.15 26.85
CA LYS A 496 -23.90 22.19 27.58
C LYS A 496 -24.57 21.21 26.62
N ILE A 497 -25.20 21.71 25.55
CA ILE A 497 -25.86 20.87 24.54
C ILE A 497 -24.86 19.94 23.86
N THR A 498 -23.64 20.42 23.57
CA THR A 498 -22.58 19.62 22.96
C THR A 498 -22.09 18.51 23.90
N GLU A 499 -21.97 18.77 25.20
CA GLU A 499 -21.62 17.75 26.20
C GLU A 499 -22.70 16.68 26.38
N GLU A 500 -23.96 17.11 26.39
CA GLU A 500 -25.10 16.19 26.43
C GLU A 500 -25.14 15.30 25.18
N LEU A 501 -24.95 15.88 24.00
CA LEU A 501 -24.82 15.13 22.74
C LEU A 501 -23.67 14.11 22.82
N ALA A 502 -22.48 14.54 23.25
CA ALA A 502 -21.32 13.66 23.34
C ALA A 502 -21.57 12.45 24.25
N THR A 503 -22.33 12.64 25.34
CA THR A 503 -22.73 11.57 26.25
C THR A 503 -23.74 10.63 25.60
N LYS A 504 -24.81 11.18 24.99
CA LYS A 504 -25.82 10.38 24.27
C LYS A 504 -25.23 9.55 23.13
N MET A 505 -24.27 10.10 22.39
CA MET A 505 -23.57 9.38 21.32
C MET A 505 -22.69 8.23 21.86
N LYS A 506 -22.03 8.41 23.01
CA LYS A 506 -21.29 7.34 23.68
C LYS A 506 -22.25 6.21 24.06
N ASP A 507 -23.35 6.54 24.71
CA ASP A 507 -24.33 5.56 25.20
C ASP A 507 -25.03 4.82 24.04
N SER A 508 -25.09 5.45 22.87
CA SER A 508 -25.64 4.86 21.62
C SER A 508 -24.60 4.11 20.78
N SER A 509 -23.36 3.95 21.27
CA SER A 509 -22.32 3.21 20.54
C SER A 509 -22.69 1.73 20.38
N MET A 510 -22.35 1.14 19.24
CA MET A 510 -22.59 -0.29 19.02
C MET A 510 -21.93 -1.15 20.11
N PRO A 511 -22.54 -2.29 20.50
CA PRO A 511 -21.97 -3.22 21.45
C PRO A 511 -20.56 -3.68 21.05
N LEU A 512 -19.67 -3.78 22.04
CA LEU A 512 -18.27 -4.18 21.89
C LEU A 512 -18.09 -5.70 22.16
N ASP A 513 -19.09 -6.51 21.79
CA ASP A 513 -19.11 -7.94 22.05
C ASP A 513 -17.80 -8.61 21.63
N GLY A 514 -17.18 -9.38 22.54
CA GLY A 514 -15.90 -10.06 22.29
C GLY A 514 -14.65 -9.18 22.34
N ILE A 515 -14.77 -7.86 22.49
CA ILE A 515 -13.64 -6.93 22.59
C ILE A 515 -13.43 -6.53 24.06
N THR A 516 -12.26 -6.84 24.61
CA THR A 516 -11.91 -6.55 26.01
C THR A 516 -10.76 -5.55 26.12
N GLY A 517 -10.53 -5.02 27.32
CA GLY A 517 -9.40 -4.12 27.59
C GLY A 517 -9.60 -2.65 27.14
N ILE A 518 -10.75 -2.31 26.57
CA ILE A 518 -11.13 -0.93 26.27
C ILE A 518 -11.42 -0.19 27.58
N ALA A 519 -10.94 1.05 27.69
CA ALA A 519 -11.25 1.89 28.85
C ALA A 519 -12.76 2.16 28.93
N LYS A 520 -13.37 1.99 30.12
CA LYS A 520 -14.83 2.13 30.32
C LYS A 520 -15.40 3.47 29.86
N ASP A 521 -14.58 4.53 29.90
CA ASP A 521 -14.98 5.86 29.50
C ASP A 521 -14.76 6.18 28.02
N ALA A 522 -14.11 5.29 27.26
CA ALA A 522 -13.82 5.50 25.85
C ALA A 522 -15.09 5.41 24.98
N THR A 523 -15.28 6.40 24.11
CA THR A 523 -16.23 6.31 23.00
C THR A 523 -15.58 5.55 21.86
N MET A 524 -16.22 4.47 21.41
CA MET A 524 -15.72 3.64 20.31
C MET A 524 -16.63 3.82 19.09
N SER A 525 -16.14 4.53 18.09
CA SER A 525 -16.81 4.70 16.80
C SER A 525 -16.67 3.44 15.94
N ALA A 526 -17.63 3.22 15.05
CA ALA A 526 -17.61 2.15 14.07
C ALA A 526 -17.17 2.68 12.70
N PHE A 527 -16.17 2.08 12.09
CA PHE A 527 -15.82 2.31 10.70
C PHE A 527 -16.05 1.04 9.90
N GLY A 528 -17.10 1.03 9.06
CA GLY A 528 -17.35 -0.08 8.13
C GLY A 528 -16.35 -0.03 6.99
N THR A 529 -15.55 -1.07 6.81
CA THR A 529 -14.43 -1.07 5.85
C THR A 529 -14.51 -2.26 4.90
N ASN A 530 -13.95 -2.08 3.70
CA ASN A 530 -13.76 -3.14 2.69
C ASN A 530 -15.06 -3.90 2.36
N MET A 531 -16.19 -3.17 2.26
CA MET A 531 -17.45 -3.79 1.83
C MET A 531 -17.41 -4.04 0.32
N ASP A 532 -17.40 -5.30 -0.08
CA ASP A 532 -17.30 -5.71 -1.48
C ASP A 532 -18.62 -5.48 -2.25
N LEU A 533 -18.53 -4.70 -3.35
CA LEU A 533 -19.65 -4.46 -4.28
C LEU A 533 -19.54 -5.30 -5.56
N THR A 534 -18.95 -6.49 -5.47
CA THR A 534 -18.46 -7.21 -6.66
C THR A 534 -19.52 -8.04 -7.37
N ASP A 535 -20.64 -8.32 -6.72
CA ASP A 535 -21.73 -9.10 -7.31
C ASP A 535 -22.78 -8.17 -7.90
N ALA A 536 -22.72 -7.95 -9.22
CA ALA A 536 -23.67 -7.12 -9.95
C ALA A 536 -25.12 -7.62 -9.86
N LYS A 537 -25.36 -8.90 -9.54
CA LYS A 537 -26.71 -9.41 -9.29
C LYS A 537 -27.26 -8.92 -7.94
N THR A 538 -26.41 -8.86 -6.93
CA THR A 538 -26.77 -8.30 -5.62
C THR A 538 -26.82 -6.77 -5.68
N TRP A 539 -25.89 -6.12 -6.37
CA TRP A 539 -25.68 -4.67 -6.36
C TRP A 539 -25.85 -4.02 -7.75
N PRO A 540 -27.00 -4.17 -8.43
CA PRO A 540 -27.13 -3.77 -9.84
C PRO A 540 -26.98 -2.26 -10.06
N ARG A 541 -27.55 -1.43 -9.19
CA ARG A 541 -27.43 0.04 -9.28
C ARG A 541 -26.00 0.51 -9.04
N GLN A 542 -25.32 -0.07 -8.06
CA GLN A 542 -23.94 0.28 -7.76
C GLN A 542 -23.01 -0.18 -8.89
N ALA A 543 -23.23 -1.39 -9.43
CA ALA A 543 -22.49 -1.88 -10.59
C ALA A 543 -22.68 -0.98 -11.81
N GLU A 544 -23.92 -0.54 -12.10
CA GLU A 544 -24.19 0.41 -13.18
C GLU A 544 -23.39 1.72 -12.99
N ASN A 545 -23.36 2.27 -11.78
CA ASN A 545 -22.55 3.45 -11.48
C ASN A 545 -21.05 3.22 -11.69
N VAL A 546 -20.52 2.07 -11.26
CA VAL A 546 -19.10 1.72 -11.48
C VAL A 546 -18.77 1.61 -12.98
N THR A 547 -19.68 1.08 -13.81
CA THR A 547 -19.48 0.98 -15.27
C THR A 547 -19.47 2.32 -16.00
N ARG A 548 -19.90 3.42 -15.34
CA ARG A 548 -19.87 4.77 -15.92
C ARG A 548 -18.50 5.43 -15.88
N PHE A 549 -17.57 4.93 -15.06
CA PHE A 549 -16.20 5.45 -15.05
C PHE A 549 -15.53 5.21 -16.41
N PRO A 550 -14.59 6.07 -16.84
CA PRO A 550 -13.78 5.81 -18.03
C PRO A 550 -13.01 4.48 -17.89
N ASP A 551 -12.77 3.78 -18.99
CA ASP A 551 -12.14 2.44 -18.95
C ASP A 551 -10.81 2.42 -18.17
N ALA A 552 -9.97 3.44 -18.32
CA ALA A 552 -8.70 3.55 -17.59
C ALA A 552 -8.87 3.68 -16.05
N PHE A 553 -10.05 4.10 -15.59
CA PHE A 553 -10.41 4.23 -14.18
C PHE A 553 -11.31 3.11 -13.69
N ARG A 554 -11.82 2.24 -14.56
CA ARG A 554 -12.72 1.15 -14.14
C ARG A 554 -11.97 -0.01 -13.51
N PRO A 555 -12.52 -0.66 -12.47
CA PRO A 555 -11.92 -1.84 -11.87
C PRO A 555 -11.86 -3.04 -12.82
N ASP A 556 -12.81 -3.12 -13.76
CA ASP A 556 -12.90 -4.12 -14.83
C ASP A 556 -12.50 -3.55 -16.21
N GLY A 557 -11.81 -2.41 -16.23
CA GLY A 557 -11.46 -1.68 -17.44
C GLY A 557 -10.54 -2.45 -18.38
N CYS A 558 -10.72 -2.26 -19.68
CA CYS A 558 -9.84 -2.80 -20.71
C CYS A 558 -8.41 -2.25 -20.56
N GLY A 559 -7.41 -3.07 -20.89
CA GLY A 559 -6.01 -2.63 -20.95
C GLY A 559 -5.28 -2.43 -19.61
N THR A 560 -5.78 -2.89 -18.46
CA THR A 560 -4.99 -2.86 -17.20
C THR A 560 -4.09 -4.10 -17.06
N LEU A 561 -3.01 -4.00 -16.28
CA LEU A 561 -2.16 -5.17 -15.96
C LEU A 561 -2.94 -6.28 -15.24
N LEU A 562 -3.98 -5.91 -14.48
CA LEU A 562 -4.81 -6.87 -13.75
C LEU A 562 -5.67 -7.74 -14.67
N ASN A 563 -5.90 -7.34 -15.92
CA ASN A 563 -6.56 -8.20 -16.92
C ASN A 563 -5.73 -9.45 -17.25
N TYR A 564 -4.41 -9.36 -17.08
CA TYR A 564 -3.49 -10.48 -17.26
C TYR A 564 -3.28 -11.29 -15.97
N ALA A 565 -3.88 -10.90 -14.84
CA ALA A 565 -3.73 -11.63 -13.57
C ALA A 565 -4.45 -12.99 -13.57
N GLY A 566 -5.46 -13.16 -14.43
CA GLY A 566 -6.25 -14.39 -14.52
C GLY A 566 -7.18 -14.62 -13.33
N GLU A 567 -7.29 -13.68 -12.40
CA GLU A 567 -8.19 -13.75 -11.24
C GLU A 567 -8.75 -12.37 -10.87
N MET A 568 -9.85 -12.37 -10.12
CA MET A 568 -10.39 -11.16 -9.51
C MET A 568 -9.93 -11.07 -8.05
N ILE A 569 -9.18 -10.03 -7.72
CA ILE A 569 -8.59 -9.78 -6.40
C ILE A 569 -9.40 -8.67 -5.71
N ALA A 570 -10.04 -8.98 -4.59
CA ALA A 570 -10.85 -8.02 -3.82
C ALA A 570 -10.00 -6.79 -3.41
N GLY A 571 -10.56 -5.59 -3.59
CA GLY A 571 -9.88 -4.32 -3.33
C GLY A 571 -8.95 -3.85 -4.47
N LEU A 572 -8.49 -4.75 -5.35
CA LEU A 572 -7.66 -4.39 -6.50
C LEU A 572 -8.53 -4.11 -7.74
N ASN A 573 -8.95 -5.16 -8.45
CA ASN A 573 -9.82 -5.04 -9.64
C ASN A 573 -11.31 -5.19 -9.28
N LYS A 574 -11.67 -4.79 -8.05
CA LYS A 574 -13.00 -4.96 -7.46
C LYS A 574 -13.34 -3.75 -6.60
N PRO A 575 -14.48 -3.09 -6.82
CA PRO A 575 -14.86 -1.91 -6.05
C PRO A 575 -15.18 -2.28 -4.60
N GLN A 576 -14.67 -1.47 -3.68
CA GLN A 576 -14.94 -1.54 -2.25
C GLN A 576 -15.55 -0.25 -1.72
N MET A 577 -16.47 -0.41 -0.77
CA MET A 577 -17.10 0.68 -0.04
C MET A 577 -16.55 0.82 1.37
N TYR A 578 -16.46 2.07 1.79
CA TYR A 578 -16.07 2.48 3.13
C TYR A 578 -17.18 3.32 3.73
N LEU A 579 -17.63 2.98 4.94
CA LEU A 579 -18.81 3.54 5.62
C LEU A 579 -18.36 4.24 6.90
N LYS A 580 -18.33 5.56 6.89
CA LYS A 580 -17.56 6.35 7.87
C LYS A 580 -18.45 7.29 8.68
N LEU A 581 -18.29 7.26 10.00
CA LEU A 581 -18.64 8.36 10.90
C LEU A 581 -17.41 9.28 11.06
N PRO A 582 -17.53 10.49 11.64
CA PRO A 582 -16.36 11.32 11.94
C PRO A 582 -15.31 10.58 12.78
N GLY A 583 -14.05 10.64 12.34
CA GLY A 583 -12.92 9.97 12.98
C GLY A 583 -12.65 8.55 12.50
N GLY A 584 -13.38 8.04 11.51
CA GLY A 584 -13.07 6.77 10.85
C GLY A 584 -11.75 6.86 10.09
N ARG A 585 -10.79 6.00 10.43
CA ARG A 585 -9.40 6.04 9.94
C ARG A 585 -9.04 4.83 9.11
N THR A 586 -8.47 5.09 7.95
CA THR A 586 -7.60 4.15 7.24
C THR A 586 -6.16 4.51 7.60
N ILE A 587 -5.45 3.57 8.22
CA ILE A 587 -4.08 3.77 8.72
C ILE A 587 -3.04 3.88 7.58
N GLY A 588 -1.84 4.33 7.91
CA GLY A 588 -0.70 4.51 7.00
C GLY A 588 -0.29 3.21 6.33
N HIS A 589 -0.34 3.20 4.99
CA HIS A 589 0.01 2.05 4.17
C HIS A 589 0.50 2.48 2.78
N LEU A 590 1.08 1.52 2.07
CA LEU A 590 1.17 1.53 0.61
C LEU A 590 0.01 0.70 0.08
N GLU A 591 -0.47 1.05 -1.10
CA GLU A 591 -1.31 0.12 -1.86
C GLU A 591 -0.56 -1.19 -2.13
N ASN A 592 -1.32 -2.28 -2.28
CA ASN A 592 -0.74 -3.60 -2.54
C ASN A 592 0.12 -3.55 -3.80
N ASN A 593 1.37 -4.02 -3.70
CA ASN A 593 2.35 -3.96 -4.79
C ASN A 593 2.60 -2.53 -5.34
N CYS A 594 2.37 -1.49 -4.52
CA CYS A 594 2.53 -0.10 -4.91
C CYS A 594 1.69 0.31 -6.14
N LEU A 595 0.53 -0.31 -6.33
CA LEU A 595 -0.42 0.12 -7.37
C LEU A 595 -0.91 1.56 -7.12
N ALA A 596 -1.40 2.22 -8.17
CA ALA A 596 -2.19 3.43 -8.00
C ALA A 596 -3.58 3.09 -7.41
N SER A 597 -4.28 4.09 -6.91
CA SER A 597 -5.61 3.92 -6.31
C SER A 597 -6.53 5.08 -6.63
N LEU A 598 -7.82 4.77 -6.79
CA LEU A 598 -8.88 5.76 -6.90
C LEU A 598 -9.75 5.69 -5.66
N ASN A 599 -10.17 6.86 -5.18
CA ASN A 599 -11.14 6.97 -4.11
C ASN A 599 -12.14 8.10 -4.41
N TYR A 600 -13.41 7.76 -4.64
CA TYR A 600 -14.49 8.72 -4.82
C TYR A 600 -15.26 8.93 -3.52
N ASN A 601 -15.36 10.18 -3.05
CA ASN A 601 -16.15 10.53 -1.87
C ASN A 601 -17.59 10.81 -2.26
N THR A 602 -18.53 9.97 -1.84
CA THR A 602 -19.96 10.13 -2.15
C THR A 602 -20.61 11.21 -1.26
N GLY A 603 -19.97 11.52 -0.13
CA GLY A 603 -20.44 12.51 0.83
C GLY A 603 -21.44 11.97 1.86
N PRO A 604 -22.06 12.88 2.64
CA PRO A 604 -21.93 14.34 2.59
C PRO A 604 -20.72 14.93 3.33
N GLY A 605 -19.97 14.12 4.08
CA GLY A 605 -18.81 14.56 4.86
C GLY A 605 -17.52 14.64 4.06
N ASP A 606 -16.58 15.46 4.53
CA ASP A 606 -15.24 15.54 3.97
C ASP A 606 -14.33 14.40 4.49
N CYS A 607 -13.26 14.11 3.76
CA CYS A 607 -12.15 13.26 4.20
C CYS A 607 -10.84 14.06 4.22
N ILE A 608 -10.02 13.85 5.25
CA ILE A 608 -8.68 14.42 5.38
C ILE A 608 -7.69 13.37 4.93
N TRP A 609 -6.86 13.75 3.96
CA TRP A 609 -5.85 12.89 3.38
C TRP A 609 -4.46 13.32 3.78
N TYR A 610 -3.60 12.33 3.91
CA TYR A 610 -2.17 12.51 4.09
C TYR A 610 -1.41 11.67 3.07
N GLY A 611 -0.30 12.20 2.58
CA GLY A 611 0.56 11.53 1.61
C GLY A 611 2.04 11.79 1.85
N ILE A 612 2.88 10.79 1.58
CA ILE A 612 4.33 10.92 1.48
C ILE A 612 4.74 10.38 0.10
N PRO A 613 5.33 11.21 -0.77
CA PRO A 613 5.81 10.79 -2.08
C PRO A 613 6.79 9.62 -2.01
N MET A 614 6.79 8.79 -3.06
CA MET A 614 7.52 7.52 -3.11
C MET A 614 9.04 7.70 -2.93
N GLU A 615 9.60 8.81 -3.42
CA GLU A 615 11.02 9.14 -3.31
C GLU A 615 11.48 9.39 -1.86
N TYR A 616 10.56 9.40 -0.88
CA TYR A 616 10.81 9.46 0.56
C TYR A 616 10.39 8.17 1.31
N ALA A 617 10.00 7.11 0.60
CA ALA A 617 9.52 5.85 1.18
C ALA A 617 10.52 5.22 2.17
N ALA A 618 11.81 5.14 1.84
CA ALA A 618 12.84 4.61 2.73
C ALA A 618 12.93 5.41 4.03
N GLN A 619 12.83 6.74 3.97
CA GLN A 619 12.96 7.60 5.15
C GLN A 619 11.80 7.38 6.12
N VAL A 620 10.56 7.34 5.63
CA VAL A 620 9.41 7.04 6.50
C VAL A 620 9.49 5.62 7.06
N GLN A 621 9.91 4.63 6.27
CA GLN A 621 10.11 3.26 6.72
C GLN A 621 11.14 3.17 7.87
N LYS A 622 12.25 3.91 7.77
CA LYS A 622 13.28 4.00 8.82
C LYS A 622 12.73 4.62 10.10
N ILE A 623 11.94 5.70 10.01
CA ILE A 623 11.30 6.33 11.17
C ILE A 623 10.33 5.36 11.83
N VAL A 624 9.45 4.73 11.04
CA VAL A 624 8.46 3.78 11.55
C VAL A 624 9.15 2.59 12.22
N ALA A 625 10.17 2.01 11.59
CA ALA A 625 10.94 0.91 12.18
C ALA A 625 11.55 1.30 13.54
N LYS A 626 12.08 2.52 13.66
CA LYS A 626 12.63 3.06 14.92
C LYS A 626 11.54 3.27 15.98
N ARG A 627 10.37 3.79 15.60
CA ARG A 627 9.30 4.18 16.52
C ARG A 627 8.42 3.01 16.97
N MET A 628 8.12 2.09 16.08
CA MET A 628 7.26 0.93 16.34
C MET A 628 8.06 -0.29 16.82
N LYS A 629 9.39 -0.19 16.92
CA LYS A 629 10.33 -1.24 17.38
C LYS A 629 10.14 -2.58 16.66
N SER A 630 9.56 -2.55 15.47
CA SER A 630 9.32 -3.70 14.63
C SER A 630 9.19 -3.24 13.18
N GLN A 631 9.64 -4.06 12.24
CA GLN A 631 9.39 -3.83 10.80
C GLN A 631 7.97 -4.21 10.38
N LYS A 632 7.05 -4.29 11.36
CA LYS A 632 5.67 -4.65 11.11
C LYS A 632 4.88 -3.52 10.44
N MET A 633 5.48 -2.48 9.88
CA MET A 633 4.72 -1.46 9.14
C MET A 633 3.86 -2.04 8.01
N LEU A 634 4.27 -3.18 7.43
CA LEU A 634 3.48 -3.91 6.44
C LEU A 634 2.35 -4.74 7.05
N ILE A 635 2.52 -5.09 8.32
CA ILE A 635 1.53 -5.77 9.15
C ILE A 635 0.83 -4.65 9.92
N GLU A 636 1.23 -4.33 11.16
CA GLU A 636 0.82 -3.18 11.96
C GLU A 636 0.91 -1.82 11.23
N GLY A 637 -0.21 -1.23 10.85
CA GLY A 637 -0.21 0.11 10.26
C GLY A 637 0.04 1.23 11.28
N PHE A 638 0.33 2.42 10.76
CA PHE A 638 0.75 3.57 11.57
C PHE A 638 -0.16 4.77 11.37
N TRP A 639 -0.05 5.77 12.25
CA TRP A 639 -0.60 7.10 12.02
C TRP A 639 0.55 8.11 12.16
N GLY A 640 0.93 8.73 11.04
CA GLY A 640 2.15 9.54 10.95
C GLY A 640 2.10 10.76 11.88
N CYS A 641 3.18 10.98 12.64
CA CYS A 641 3.29 12.19 13.45
C CYS A 641 3.81 13.35 12.59
N GLU A 642 2.93 14.30 12.23
CA GLU A 642 3.27 15.43 11.34
C GLU A 642 4.56 16.14 11.76
N ALA A 643 4.71 16.45 13.06
CA ALA A 643 5.88 17.15 13.59
C ALA A 643 7.19 16.36 13.45
N GLU A 644 7.15 15.02 13.56
CA GLU A 644 8.36 14.19 13.40
C GLU A 644 8.71 13.97 11.93
N ILE A 645 7.71 13.84 11.07
CA ILE A 645 7.89 13.73 9.61
C ILE A 645 8.56 15.01 9.08
N ILE A 646 8.01 16.17 9.42
CA ILE A 646 8.53 17.47 9.00
C ILE A 646 9.93 17.71 9.58
N ALA A 647 10.16 17.38 10.86
CA ALA A 647 11.48 17.52 11.47
C ALA A 647 12.54 16.60 10.85
N ALA A 648 12.13 15.52 10.19
CA ALA A 648 13.02 14.62 9.45
C ALA A 648 13.30 15.10 8.01
N GLY A 649 12.72 16.23 7.58
CA GLY A 649 12.87 16.74 6.21
C GLY A 649 12.04 16.00 5.17
N ILE A 650 11.07 15.19 5.61
CA ILE A 650 10.16 14.46 4.71
C ILE A 650 8.98 15.39 4.37
N PRO A 651 8.67 15.63 3.09
CA PRO A 651 7.52 16.42 2.68
C PRO A 651 6.23 15.68 3.03
N LEU A 652 5.27 16.41 3.59
CA LEU A 652 3.97 15.88 3.94
C LEU A 652 2.88 16.52 3.10
N GLN A 653 2.21 15.72 2.27
CA GLN A 653 0.96 16.11 1.64
C GLN A 653 -0.15 15.99 2.66
N LYS A 654 -0.95 17.05 2.82
CA LYS A 654 -2.17 17.05 3.65
C LYS A 654 -3.22 17.89 2.96
N PHE A 655 -4.41 17.35 2.74
CA PHE A 655 -5.50 18.06 2.05
C PHE A 655 -6.88 17.50 2.41
N ILE A 656 -7.93 18.18 1.94
CA ILE A 656 -9.33 17.80 2.15
C ILE A 656 -9.92 17.32 0.83
N GLN A 657 -10.50 16.13 0.84
CA GLN A 657 -11.37 15.60 -0.21
C GLN A 657 -12.82 15.93 0.14
N LYS A 658 -13.50 16.72 -0.69
CA LYS A 658 -14.91 17.08 -0.52
C LYS A 658 -15.83 16.00 -1.10
N PRO A 659 -17.14 16.00 -0.80
CA PRO A 659 -18.12 15.23 -1.55
C PRO A 659 -18.02 15.49 -3.05
N GLY A 660 -18.08 14.43 -3.86
CA GLY A 660 -17.93 14.49 -5.32
C GLY A 660 -16.48 14.52 -5.82
N ASP A 661 -15.50 14.76 -4.94
CA ASP A 661 -14.09 14.70 -5.31
C ASP A 661 -13.62 13.24 -5.44
N LEU A 662 -12.95 12.94 -6.56
CA LEU A 662 -12.14 11.73 -6.71
C LEU A 662 -10.70 12.04 -6.29
N VAL A 663 -10.12 11.23 -5.43
CA VAL A 663 -8.69 11.26 -5.11
C VAL A 663 -7.99 10.17 -5.92
N TYR A 664 -6.95 10.56 -6.64
CA TYR A 664 -5.98 9.65 -7.24
C TYR A 664 -4.75 9.58 -6.32
N VAL A 665 -4.42 8.38 -5.87
CA VAL A 665 -3.16 8.08 -5.18
C VAL A 665 -2.21 7.46 -6.19
N GLY A 666 -1.09 8.13 -6.43
CA GLY A 666 -0.08 7.71 -7.37
C GLY A 666 0.73 6.51 -6.87
N ILE A 667 1.38 5.88 -7.85
CA ILE A 667 2.20 4.69 -7.71
C ILE A 667 3.18 4.85 -6.53
N GLY A 668 3.06 3.97 -5.53
CA GLY A 668 3.99 3.91 -4.40
C GLY A 668 3.90 5.03 -3.37
N THR A 669 2.83 5.81 -3.36
CA THR A 669 2.64 6.88 -2.38
C THR A 669 2.13 6.31 -1.05
N TYR A 670 2.88 6.54 0.03
CA TYR A 670 2.39 6.24 1.37
C TYR A 670 1.27 7.19 1.72
N HIS A 671 0.15 6.68 2.23
CA HIS A 671 -0.98 7.54 2.55
C HIS A 671 -1.81 7.00 3.72
N TRP A 672 -2.57 7.90 4.35
CA TRP A 672 -3.57 7.59 5.37
C TRP A 672 -4.70 8.61 5.34
N VAL A 673 -5.87 8.20 5.84
CA VAL A 673 -7.11 8.94 5.65
C VAL A 673 -7.93 8.96 6.93
N GLN A 674 -8.56 10.09 7.23
CA GLN A 674 -9.57 10.21 8.27
C GLN A 674 -10.81 10.93 7.74
N SER A 675 -12.00 10.40 7.99
CA SER A 675 -13.25 11.17 7.79
C SER A 675 -13.37 12.30 8.83
N SER A 676 -13.69 13.51 8.38
CA SER A 676 -14.13 14.58 9.28
C SER A 676 -15.64 14.59 9.49
N GLY A 677 -16.38 13.92 8.61
CA GLY A 677 -17.84 13.88 8.60
C GLY A 677 -18.43 12.46 8.47
N PHE A 678 -19.76 12.42 8.38
CA PHE A 678 -20.51 11.24 7.96
C PHE A 678 -20.39 11.09 6.45
N THR A 679 -19.80 9.99 5.97
CA THR A 679 -19.61 9.81 4.52
C THR A 679 -19.48 8.35 4.12
N THR A 680 -19.66 8.07 2.83
CA THR A 680 -19.17 6.85 2.22
C THR A 680 -18.12 7.14 1.15
N ASN A 681 -17.21 6.18 0.93
CA ASN A 681 -16.22 6.29 -0.15
C ASN A 681 -16.23 5.01 -0.96
N LEU A 682 -16.11 5.17 -2.27
CA LEU A 682 -15.95 4.09 -3.25
C LEU A 682 -14.49 4.05 -3.70
N SER A 683 -13.83 2.90 -3.65
CA SER A 683 -12.39 2.79 -3.93
C SER A 683 -12.01 1.48 -4.61
N TRP A 684 -10.94 1.49 -5.39
CA TRP A 684 -10.23 0.32 -5.94
C TRP A 684 -8.84 0.74 -6.46
N ASN A 685 -7.99 -0.24 -6.79
CA ASN A 685 -6.67 0.02 -7.36
C ASN A 685 -6.68 0.09 -8.89
N LEU A 686 -5.70 0.82 -9.44
CA LEU A 686 -5.37 0.83 -10.87
C LEU A 686 -3.99 0.24 -11.08
N ALA A 687 -3.88 -0.64 -12.06
CA ALA A 687 -2.60 -1.15 -12.54
C ALA A 687 -2.42 -0.73 -14.00
N THR A 688 -2.04 0.53 -14.20
CA THR A 688 -1.80 1.11 -15.52
C THR A 688 -0.75 0.27 -16.26
N PRO A 689 -0.95 -0.08 -17.56
CA PRO A 689 -0.05 -0.95 -18.32
C PRO A 689 1.24 -0.24 -18.77
N THR A 690 1.96 0.40 -17.85
CA THR A 690 3.20 1.13 -18.14
C THR A 690 4.42 0.41 -17.55
N TYR A 691 5.58 0.63 -18.17
CA TYR A 691 6.86 0.17 -17.63
C TYR A 691 7.00 0.55 -16.14
N ILE A 692 6.74 1.82 -15.79
CA ILE A 692 6.85 2.33 -14.42
C ILE A 692 6.01 1.53 -13.43
N GLN A 693 4.73 1.25 -13.74
CA GLN A 693 3.85 0.51 -12.83
C GLN A 693 4.35 -0.91 -12.60
N LEU A 694 4.77 -1.64 -13.65
CA LEU A 694 5.26 -3.01 -13.51
C LEU A 694 6.63 -3.04 -12.81
N ALA A 695 7.53 -2.10 -13.12
CA ALA A 695 8.84 -1.97 -12.50
C ALA A 695 8.73 -1.71 -11.00
N VAL A 696 7.86 -0.79 -10.60
CA VAL A 696 7.54 -0.53 -9.20
C VAL A 696 6.93 -1.75 -8.53
N ALA A 697 5.99 -2.44 -9.17
CA ALA A 697 5.36 -3.64 -8.60
C ALA A 697 6.39 -4.76 -8.35
N ALA A 698 7.35 -4.93 -9.27
CA ALA A 698 8.49 -5.84 -9.15
C ALA A 698 9.41 -5.44 -7.98
N ALA A 699 9.80 -4.17 -7.89
CA ALA A 699 10.59 -3.67 -6.77
C ALA A 699 9.87 -3.83 -5.42
N CYS A 700 8.56 -3.58 -5.39
CA CYS A 700 7.74 -3.71 -4.19
C CYS A 700 7.61 -5.18 -3.75
N HIS A 701 7.47 -6.12 -4.69
CA HIS A 701 7.50 -7.56 -4.40
C HIS A 701 8.81 -7.97 -3.72
N ASP A 702 9.95 -7.47 -4.19
CA ASP A 702 11.25 -7.76 -3.59
C ASP A 702 11.42 -7.11 -2.20
N TYR A 703 10.89 -5.90 -2.00
CA TYR A 703 10.81 -5.28 -0.68
C TYR A 703 9.93 -6.10 0.30
N TYR A 704 8.78 -6.61 -0.16
CA TYR A 704 7.95 -7.52 0.63
C TYR A 704 8.70 -8.82 0.95
N LEU A 705 9.43 -9.39 -0.01
CA LEU A 705 10.22 -10.60 0.19
C LEU A 705 11.30 -10.40 1.26
N ALA A 706 12.02 -9.28 1.23
CA ALA A 706 13.02 -8.92 2.25
C ALA A 706 12.41 -8.81 3.66
N ASN A 707 11.17 -8.31 3.74
CA ASN A 707 10.43 -8.09 4.98
C ASN A 707 9.47 -9.24 5.36
N LYS A 708 9.56 -10.40 4.68
CA LYS A 708 8.73 -11.60 4.92
C LYS A 708 7.21 -11.34 4.80
N TYR A 709 6.82 -10.44 3.91
CA TYR A 709 5.43 -10.13 3.58
C TYR A 709 5.03 -10.75 2.23
N PRO A 710 3.78 -11.21 2.04
CA PRO A 710 3.36 -11.79 0.76
C PRO A 710 2.92 -10.72 -0.25
N SER A 711 3.29 -10.93 -1.52
CA SER A 711 2.74 -10.18 -2.65
C SER A 711 1.34 -10.69 -3.01
N LEU A 712 0.40 -9.79 -3.26
CA LEU A 712 -0.93 -10.16 -3.77
C LEU A 712 -0.94 -10.27 -5.29
N MET A 713 -0.22 -9.38 -5.98
CA MET A 713 -0.17 -9.33 -7.45
C MET A 713 0.63 -10.52 -8.00
N PRO A 714 0.04 -11.34 -8.90
CA PRO A 714 0.71 -12.49 -9.46
C PRO A 714 1.60 -12.10 -10.66
N ILE A 715 2.73 -11.44 -10.38
CA ILE A 715 3.61 -10.83 -11.39
C ILE A 715 4.05 -11.83 -12.47
N GLU A 716 4.43 -13.06 -12.11
CA GLU A 716 4.80 -14.10 -13.10
C GLU A 716 3.63 -14.41 -14.05
N VAL A 717 2.43 -14.62 -13.49
CA VAL A 717 1.22 -14.93 -14.28
C VAL A 717 0.91 -13.78 -15.24
N ILE A 718 0.98 -12.54 -14.75
CA ILE A 718 0.77 -11.33 -15.54
C ILE A 718 1.76 -11.27 -16.71
N ALA A 719 3.05 -11.42 -16.45
CA ALA A 719 4.09 -11.35 -17.49
C ALA A 719 3.92 -12.44 -18.56
N TRP A 720 3.65 -13.69 -18.16
CA TRP A 720 3.39 -14.78 -19.11
C TRP A 720 2.12 -14.55 -19.93
N ASN A 721 1.03 -14.12 -19.28
CA ASN A 721 -0.23 -13.84 -19.97
C ASN A 721 -0.12 -12.66 -20.93
N MET A 722 0.67 -11.62 -20.61
CA MET A 722 0.94 -10.52 -21.54
C MET A 722 1.58 -11.05 -22.84
N VAL A 723 2.53 -11.98 -22.77
CA VAL A 723 3.13 -12.58 -23.97
C VAL A 723 2.15 -13.51 -24.70
N MET A 724 1.48 -14.41 -23.96
CA MET A 724 0.53 -15.36 -24.54
C MET A 724 -0.64 -14.66 -25.26
N GLN A 725 -1.09 -13.54 -24.72
CA GLN A 725 -2.20 -12.74 -25.25
C GLN A 725 -1.75 -11.60 -26.17
N ARG A 726 -0.44 -11.50 -26.46
CA ARG A 726 0.15 -10.48 -27.35
C ARG A 726 -0.22 -9.05 -26.94
N ALA A 727 -0.07 -8.74 -25.66
CA ALA A 727 -0.29 -7.40 -25.12
C ALA A 727 0.57 -6.37 -25.85
N GLU A 728 -0.01 -5.19 -26.11
CA GLU A 728 0.74 -4.04 -26.61
C GLU A 728 1.67 -3.51 -25.50
N MET A 729 2.95 -3.33 -25.83
CA MET A 729 3.99 -2.93 -24.91
C MET A 729 5.01 -2.07 -25.66
N ASP A 730 5.46 -0.98 -25.03
CA ASP A 730 6.66 -0.27 -25.48
C ASP A 730 7.92 -1.13 -25.29
N GLU A 731 9.03 -0.75 -25.92
CA GLU A 731 10.27 -1.55 -25.86
C GLU A 731 10.82 -1.68 -24.44
N LYS A 732 10.67 -0.65 -23.60
CA LYS A 732 11.17 -0.68 -22.22
C LYS A 732 10.38 -1.67 -21.36
N MET A 733 9.05 -1.71 -21.54
CA MET A 733 8.16 -2.71 -20.94
C MET A 733 8.50 -4.11 -21.44
N LYS A 734 8.77 -4.30 -22.74
CA LYS A 734 9.19 -5.61 -23.28
C LYS A 734 10.50 -6.10 -22.65
N GLN A 735 11.50 -5.23 -22.45
CA GLN A 735 12.75 -5.58 -21.77
C GLN A 735 12.50 -6.07 -20.34
N LEU A 736 11.62 -5.39 -19.60
CA LEU A 736 11.25 -5.79 -18.23
C LEU A 736 10.52 -7.14 -18.22
N VAL A 737 9.52 -7.29 -19.09
CA VAL A 737 8.77 -8.56 -19.22
C VAL A 737 9.73 -9.68 -19.59
N LYS A 738 10.63 -9.50 -20.57
CA LYS A 738 11.64 -10.49 -20.95
C LYS A 738 12.53 -10.90 -19.76
N SER A 739 12.95 -9.94 -18.96
CA SER A 739 13.75 -10.18 -17.75
C SER A 739 12.99 -10.98 -16.69
N ILE A 740 11.70 -10.68 -16.46
CA ILE A 740 10.82 -11.45 -15.57
C ILE A 740 10.64 -12.89 -16.08
N LEU A 741 10.41 -13.06 -17.38
CA LEU A 741 10.21 -14.37 -18.00
C LEU A 741 11.46 -15.25 -17.90
N MET A 742 12.65 -14.70 -18.11
CA MET A 742 13.92 -15.44 -17.95
C MET A 742 14.06 -15.98 -16.52
N ARG A 743 13.79 -15.15 -15.51
CA ARG A 743 13.82 -15.55 -14.10
C ARG A 743 12.78 -16.61 -13.79
N SER A 744 11.56 -16.45 -14.31
CA SER A 744 10.46 -17.41 -14.13
C SER A 744 10.75 -18.76 -14.80
N LEU A 745 11.31 -18.76 -16.01
CA LEU A 745 11.71 -19.97 -16.74
C LEU A 745 12.81 -20.74 -15.99
N ALA A 746 13.84 -20.04 -15.50
CA ALA A 746 14.87 -20.62 -14.66
C ALA A 746 14.29 -21.19 -13.35
N ASN A 747 13.37 -20.47 -12.70
CA ASN A 747 12.71 -20.95 -11.49
C ASN A 747 11.90 -22.24 -11.73
N CYS A 748 11.17 -22.32 -12.84
CA CYS A 748 10.47 -23.56 -13.22
C CYS A 748 11.43 -24.74 -13.35
N GLN A 749 12.62 -24.54 -13.93
CA GLN A 749 13.66 -25.56 -14.04
C GLN A 749 14.23 -25.94 -12.67
N PHE A 750 14.49 -24.97 -11.77
CA PHE A 750 14.93 -25.25 -10.40
C PHE A 750 13.95 -26.12 -9.62
N GLU A 751 12.65 -25.83 -9.76
CA GLU A 751 11.58 -26.60 -9.14
C GLU A 751 11.53 -28.04 -9.66
N ILE A 752 11.59 -28.22 -10.99
CA ILE A 752 11.64 -29.53 -11.63
C ILE A 752 12.83 -30.35 -11.13
N ASP A 753 14.04 -29.77 -11.16
CA ASP A 753 15.23 -30.47 -10.66
C ASP A 753 15.12 -30.85 -9.18
N TYR A 754 14.50 -29.98 -8.37
CA TYR A 754 14.29 -30.25 -6.95
C TYR A 754 13.35 -31.43 -6.71
N PHE A 755 12.18 -31.45 -7.37
CA PHE A 755 11.20 -32.51 -7.13
C PHE A 755 11.57 -33.81 -7.84
N SER A 756 12.21 -33.76 -9.02
CA SER A 756 12.67 -34.95 -9.75
C SER A 756 13.76 -35.73 -9.02
N LYS A 757 14.58 -35.06 -8.17
CA LYS A 757 15.53 -35.74 -7.26
C LYS A 757 14.86 -36.48 -6.11
N LYS A 758 13.59 -36.20 -5.82
CA LYS A 758 12.86 -36.73 -4.67
C LYS A 758 11.58 -37.45 -5.10
N PRO A 759 11.67 -38.47 -5.97
CA PRO A 759 10.50 -39.17 -6.52
C PRO A 759 9.71 -39.96 -5.46
N LYS A 760 10.30 -40.21 -4.28
CA LYS A 760 9.61 -40.81 -3.13
C LYS A 760 8.68 -39.83 -2.40
N ILE A 761 8.87 -38.53 -2.61
CA ILE A 761 8.11 -37.46 -1.95
C ILE A 761 7.17 -36.79 -2.94
N PHE A 762 7.66 -36.48 -4.14
CA PHE A 762 6.91 -35.72 -5.13
C PHE A 762 6.50 -36.58 -6.31
N THR A 763 5.23 -36.47 -6.69
CA THR A 763 4.66 -37.12 -7.88
C THR A 763 4.19 -36.02 -8.85
N PRO A 764 4.87 -35.81 -9.99
CA PRO A 764 4.42 -34.83 -10.97
C PRO A 764 3.17 -35.32 -11.71
N LYS A 765 2.25 -34.40 -12.02
CA LYS A 765 1.09 -34.61 -12.89
C LYS A 765 0.89 -33.40 -13.79
N ASP A 766 0.28 -33.62 -14.96
CA ASP A 766 -0.23 -32.53 -15.78
C ASP A 766 -1.50 -31.96 -15.12
N ALA A 767 -1.52 -30.63 -14.93
CA ALA A 767 -2.66 -29.89 -14.43
C ALA A 767 -3.94 -30.11 -15.26
N LYS A 768 -3.82 -30.28 -16.57
CA LYS A 768 -4.95 -30.50 -17.49
C LYS A 768 -5.64 -31.84 -17.28
N ASN A 769 -4.89 -32.83 -16.78
CA ASN A 769 -5.39 -34.17 -16.47
C ASN A 769 -5.72 -34.30 -14.97
N GLY A 770 -5.86 -33.16 -14.28
CA GLY A 770 -5.92 -33.09 -12.84
C GLY A 770 -7.22 -33.60 -12.24
N ASP A 771 -7.07 -34.43 -11.21
CA ASP A 771 -8.09 -34.85 -10.26
C ASP A 771 -8.47 -33.76 -9.24
N VAL A 772 -7.83 -32.59 -9.31
CA VAL A 772 -8.03 -31.45 -8.40
C VAL A 772 -8.38 -30.20 -9.21
N ASN A 773 -9.47 -29.52 -8.81
CA ASN A 773 -9.88 -28.26 -9.42
C ASN A 773 -9.04 -27.09 -8.90
N MET A 774 -7.99 -26.75 -9.64
CA MET A 774 -7.08 -25.65 -9.29
C MET A 774 -7.64 -24.29 -9.70
N ALA A 775 -7.38 -23.27 -8.88
CA ALA A 775 -7.62 -21.88 -9.25
C ALA A 775 -6.72 -21.45 -10.41
N SER A 776 -7.01 -20.32 -11.06
CA SER A 776 -6.14 -19.73 -12.08
C SER A 776 -4.79 -19.28 -11.49
N VAL A 777 -4.81 -18.73 -10.28
CA VAL A 777 -3.63 -18.33 -9.51
C VAL A 777 -3.65 -19.06 -8.17
N GLU A 778 -2.57 -19.76 -7.88
CA GLU A 778 -2.44 -20.54 -6.65
C GLU A 778 -1.49 -19.86 -5.67
N ARG A 779 -1.78 -20.00 -4.38
CA ARG A 779 -0.97 -19.42 -3.30
C ARG A 779 -0.64 -20.48 -2.26
N CYS A 780 0.58 -20.44 -1.75
CA CYS A 780 0.99 -21.30 -0.65
C CYS A 780 0.10 -21.06 0.57
N ASN A 781 -0.52 -22.12 1.11
CA ASN A 781 -1.42 -22.05 2.25
C ASN A 781 -0.72 -21.53 3.52
N HIS A 782 0.60 -21.77 3.65
CA HIS A 782 1.37 -21.33 4.82
C HIS A 782 1.92 -19.90 4.66
N CYS A 783 2.70 -19.63 3.61
CA CYS A 783 3.41 -18.36 3.48
C CYS A 783 2.80 -17.39 2.46
N ARG A 784 1.65 -17.73 1.87
CA ARG A 784 0.86 -16.93 0.92
C ARG A 784 1.58 -16.50 -0.37
N GLN A 785 2.78 -17.01 -0.62
CA GLN A 785 3.50 -16.80 -1.88
C GLN A 785 2.65 -17.27 -3.07
N VAL A 786 2.55 -16.44 -4.10
CA VAL A 786 2.00 -16.80 -5.42
C VAL A 786 2.87 -17.87 -6.06
N LEU A 787 2.26 -18.94 -6.55
CA LEU A 787 2.93 -20.06 -7.19
C LEU A 787 2.61 -20.08 -8.67
N PHE A 788 3.65 -20.15 -9.50
CA PHE A 788 3.54 -20.24 -10.94
C PHE A 788 3.98 -21.62 -11.46
N ASN A 789 3.29 -22.11 -12.49
CA ASN A 789 3.53 -23.36 -13.21
C ASN A 789 3.50 -24.67 -12.39
N ASN A 790 4.47 -24.93 -11.50
CA ASN A 790 4.57 -26.17 -10.74
C ASN A 790 3.95 -26.00 -9.34
N ILE A 791 2.79 -26.62 -9.10
CA ILE A 791 1.97 -26.39 -7.91
C ILE A 791 1.96 -27.64 -7.02
N PRO A 792 2.69 -27.65 -5.89
CA PRO A 792 2.64 -28.73 -4.92
C PRO A 792 1.32 -28.73 -4.14
N VAL A 793 0.61 -29.86 -4.19
CA VAL A 793 -0.66 -30.12 -3.52
C VAL A 793 -0.50 -31.30 -2.55
N VAL A 794 -0.96 -31.11 -1.33
CA VAL A 794 -1.01 -32.12 -0.27
C VAL A 794 -2.47 -32.40 0.05
N LEU A 795 -2.86 -33.66 0.00
CA LEU A 795 -4.19 -34.10 0.39
C LEU A 795 -4.22 -34.33 1.90
N ILE A 796 -5.04 -33.57 2.62
CA ILE A 796 -5.23 -33.72 4.07
C ILE A 796 -6.63 -34.26 4.35
N LYS A 797 -6.74 -35.24 5.24
CA LYS A 797 -8.02 -35.73 5.75
C LYS A 797 -8.50 -34.79 6.85
N GLU A 798 -9.62 -34.12 6.63
CA GLU A 798 -10.30 -33.32 7.65
C GLU A 798 -11.54 -34.04 8.17
N GLN A 799 -11.73 -34.06 9.50
CA GLN A 799 -13.01 -34.42 10.12
C GLN A 799 -13.86 -33.16 10.20
N ILE A 800 -14.97 -33.11 9.46
CA ILE A 800 -15.88 -31.97 9.49
C ILE A 800 -17.03 -32.26 10.48
N PRO A 801 -17.24 -31.44 11.52
CA PRO A 801 -18.46 -31.51 12.32
C PRO A 801 -19.68 -31.27 11.42
N PRO A 802 -20.78 -32.02 11.51
CA PRO A 802 -21.92 -31.90 10.61
C PRO A 802 -22.55 -30.50 10.72
N LYS A 803 -22.18 -29.57 9.83
CA LYS A 803 -22.85 -28.27 9.68
C LYS A 803 -23.85 -28.36 8.54
N LYS A 804 -25.11 -28.04 8.85
CA LYS A 804 -26.20 -27.93 7.87
C LYS A 804 -25.87 -26.82 6.85
N GLY A 805 -25.78 -27.18 5.57
CA GLY A 805 -26.27 -26.30 4.50
C GLY A 805 -25.30 -25.76 3.45
N LYS A 806 -23.99 -26.10 3.42
CA LYS A 806 -23.13 -25.78 2.25
C LYS A 806 -22.11 -26.89 1.98
N PRO A 807 -22.03 -27.46 0.76
CA PRO A 807 -21.00 -28.44 0.43
C PRO A 807 -19.61 -27.80 0.42
N ALA A 808 -18.63 -28.47 1.01
CA ALA A 808 -17.22 -28.09 0.88
C ALA A 808 -16.80 -28.19 -0.58
N LYS A 809 -15.93 -27.28 -1.02
CA LYS A 809 -15.62 -27.06 -2.44
C LYS A 809 -14.77 -28.17 -3.09
N TYR A 810 -14.41 -29.23 -2.35
CA TYR A 810 -13.50 -30.29 -2.81
C TYR A 810 -13.85 -31.68 -2.22
N ILE A 811 -14.28 -32.55 -3.14
CA ILE A 811 -14.39 -34.03 -3.25
C ILE A 811 -14.81 -34.92 -2.06
N GLU A 812 -15.87 -35.69 -2.37
CA GLU A 812 -16.43 -36.94 -1.84
C GLU A 812 -16.33 -37.26 -0.33
N ASN A 813 -17.53 -37.35 0.26
CA ASN A 813 -17.78 -38.02 1.52
C ASN A 813 -17.58 -39.53 1.30
N ASP A 814 -16.50 -40.09 1.84
CA ASP A 814 -16.15 -41.52 1.73
C ASP A 814 -17.06 -42.45 2.57
N GLY A 815 -18.17 -41.92 3.09
CA GLY A 815 -19.09 -42.64 3.96
C GLY A 815 -18.59 -42.81 5.39
N THR A 816 -17.39 -42.31 5.73
CA THR A 816 -16.81 -42.40 7.09
C THR A 816 -16.93 -41.11 7.90
N GLY A 817 -17.47 -40.04 7.32
CA GLY A 817 -17.54 -38.71 7.96
C GLY A 817 -16.25 -37.89 7.86
N THR A 818 -15.31 -38.30 7.00
CA THR A 818 -14.04 -37.60 6.73
C THR A 818 -14.05 -37.07 5.30
N THR A 819 -13.48 -35.87 5.06
CA THR A 819 -13.33 -35.28 3.71
C THR A 819 -11.86 -35.07 3.40
N VAL A 820 -11.44 -35.33 2.16
CA VAL A 820 -10.07 -35.08 1.72
C VAL A 820 -9.99 -33.69 1.08
N VAL A 821 -9.22 -32.79 1.69
CA VAL A 821 -9.06 -31.42 1.22
C VAL A 821 -7.67 -31.25 0.58
N PRO A 822 -7.60 -30.80 -0.68
CA PRO A 822 -6.33 -30.45 -1.32
C PRO A 822 -5.84 -29.10 -0.79
N LEU A 823 -4.64 -29.07 -0.20
CA LEU A 823 -3.97 -27.84 0.23
C LEU A 823 -2.70 -27.59 -0.59
N VAL A 824 -2.52 -26.35 -1.02
CA VAL A 824 -1.40 -25.93 -1.86
C VAL A 824 -0.25 -25.40 -0.99
N PHE A 825 1.00 -25.76 -1.32
CA PHE A 825 2.18 -25.27 -0.60
C PHE A 825 3.32 -24.97 -1.57
N CYS A 826 4.18 -23.98 -1.26
CA CYS A 826 5.44 -23.82 -2.00
C CYS A 826 6.46 -24.88 -1.57
N PHE A 827 7.45 -25.18 -2.42
CA PHE A 827 8.47 -26.20 -2.15
C PHE A 827 9.22 -25.97 -0.83
N GLY A 828 9.53 -24.71 -0.49
CA GLY A 828 10.17 -24.38 0.79
C GLY A 828 9.28 -24.70 2.01
N CYS A 829 7.96 -24.50 1.92
CA CYS A 829 7.04 -24.89 2.99
C CYS A 829 6.87 -26.41 3.04
N CYS A 830 6.80 -27.09 1.89
CA CYS A 830 6.78 -28.55 1.86
C CYS A 830 8.00 -29.17 2.56
N ALA A 831 9.19 -28.62 2.31
CA ALA A 831 10.43 -29.06 2.93
C ALA A 831 10.41 -28.84 4.46
N LYS A 832 10.02 -27.65 4.91
CA LYS A 832 9.96 -27.30 6.35
C LYS A 832 8.94 -28.14 7.12
N MET A 833 7.77 -28.39 6.52
CA MET A 833 6.69 -29.19 7.12
C MET A 833 6.92 -30.70 6.96
N ARG A 834 7.95 -31.12 6.21
CA ARG A 834 8.36 -32.54 6.03
C ARG A 834 7.26 -33.45 5.47
N PHE A 835 6.48 -32.95 4.51
CA PHE A 835 5.49 -33.77 3.81
C PHE A 835 6.16 -34.93 3.05
N ARG A 836 5.48 -36.10 3.00
CA ARG A 836 6.02 -37.33 2.42
C ARG A 836 5.33 -37.80 1.14
N HIS A 837 4.17 -37.23 0.80
CA HIS A 837 3.40 -37.55 -0.41
C HIS A 837 2.78 -36.25 -0.93
N VAL A 838 3.41 -35.66 -1.94
CA VAL A 838 3.02 -34.37 -2.51
C VAL A 838 2.84 -34.55 -4.01
N THR A 839 1.65 -34.24 -4.52
CA THR A 839 1.41 -34.22 -5.97
C THR A 839 1.79 -32.85 -6.49
N VAL A 840 2.62 -32.76 -7.53
CA VAL A 840 3.00 -31.49 -8.16
C VAL A 840 2.26 -31.37 -9.49
N TYR A 841 1.31 -30.46 -9.58
CA TYR A 841 0.58 -30.20 -10.83
C TYR A 841 1.33 -29.15 -11.66
N GLN A 842 1.75 -29.52 -12.86
CA GLN A 842 2.42 -28.63 -13.81
C GLN A 842 1.41 -28.09 -14.82
N ARG A 843 1.32 -26.76 -14.96
CA ARG A 843 0.36 -26.11 -15.89
C ARG A 843 0.84 -26.06 -17.33
N TYR A 844 2.13 -25.80 -17.51
CA TYR A 844 2.78 -25.62 -18.80
C TYR A 844 4.07 -26.44 -18.84
N SER A 845 4.30 -27.15 -19.94
CA SER A 845 5.59 -27.80 -20.16
C SER A 845 6.69 -26.75 -20.31
N LEU A 846 7.93 -27.11 -19.95
CA LEU A 846 9.07 -26.24 -20.18
C LEU A 846 9.24 -25.89 -21.66
N ASP A 847 8.98 -26.82 -22.58
CA ASP A 847 9.07 -26.56 -24.02
C ASP A 847 8.09 -25.48 -24.48
N THR A 848 6.89 -25.44 -23.89
CA THR A 848 5.89 -24.39 -24.16
C THR A 848 6.41 -23.03 -23.71
N LEU A 849 6.89 -22.95 -22.46
CA LEU A 849 7.41 -21.70 -21.89
C LEU A 849 8.68 -21.23 -22.62
N ALA A 850 9.56 -22.16 -22.98
CA ALA A 850 10.77 -21.91 -23.74
C ALA A 850 10.46 -21.35 -25.14
N SER A 851 9.51 -21.96 -25.85
CA SER A 851 9.07 -21.49 -27.16
C SER A 851 8.46 -20.08 -27.10
N LEU A 852 7.65 -19.81 -26.07
CA LEU A 852 7.08 -18.48 -25.85
C LEU A 852 8.16 -17.44 -25.50
N PHE A 853 9.14 -17.83 -24.68
CA PHE A 853 10.27 -16.98 -24.34
C PHE A 853 11.06 -16.62 -25.60
N ASP A 854 11.46 -17.60 -26.42
CA ASP A 854 12.27 -17.35 -27.63
C ASP A 854 11.49 -16.58 -28.71
N GLY A 855 10.19 -16.83 -28.85
CA GLY A 855 9.30 -16.11 -29.77
C GLY A 855 8.98 -14.68 -29.33
N PHE A 856 9.27 -14.31 -28.09
CA PHE A 856 9.09 -12.95 -27.59
C PHE A 856 10.34 -12.09 -27.89
N HIS A 857 10.25 -11.33 -28.97
CA HIS A 857 11.34 -10.47 -29.45
C HIS A 857 11.25 -9.05 -28.89
N VAL A 858 12.42 -8.51 -28.52
CA VAL A 858 12.62 -7.13 -28.06
C VAL A 858 13.55 -6.45 -29.05
N SER A 859 13.22 -5.24 -29.50
CA SER A 859 14.10 -4.47 -30.39
C SER A 859 15.30 -3.97 -29.59
N ARG A 860 16.49 -4.00 -30.20
CA ARG A 860 17.70 -3.39 -29.63
C ARG A 860 17.73 -1.86 -29.81
N ASP A 861 16.94 -1.35 -30.76
CA ASP A 861 16.87 0.08 -31.05
C ASP A 861 15.86 0.73 -30.11
N VAL A 862 16.35 1.37 -29.05
CA VAL A 862 15.56 2.34 -28.28
C VAL A 862 15.44 3.59 -29.14
N PRO A 863 14.24 4.02 -29.58
CA PRO A 863 14.09 5.39 -30.04
C PRO A 863 14.41 6.29 -28.85
N SER A 864 15.42 7.15 -28.98
CA SER A 864 15.49 8.38 -28.20
C SER A 864 14.12 9.05 -28.22
N ALA A 865 13.72 9.64 -27.08
CA ALA A 865 12.42 10.23 -26.79
C ALA A 865 11.61 10.72 -28.02
N PRO A 866 10.27 10.54 -28.04
CA PRO A 866 9.47 10.92 -29.20
C PRO A 866 9.70 12.38 -29.57
N ASP A 867 10.15 12.62 -30.80
CA ASP A 867 10.16 13.94 -31.42
C ASP A 867 8.72 14.46 -31.41
N VAL A 868 8.46 15.45 -30.55
CA VAL A 868 7.22 16.22 -30.58
C VAL A 868 7.17 16.94 -31.93
N PRO A 869 6.08 16.85 -32.70
CA PRO A 869 5.95 17.62 -33.93
C PRO A 869 6.00 19.12 -33.60
N SER A 870 7.05 19.80 -34.07
CA SER A 870 7.16 21.24 -33.96
C SER A 870 6.11 21.91 -34.85
N THR A 871 4.95 22.28 -34.30
CA THR A 871 4.16 23.36 -34.89
C THR A 871 4.74 24.68 -34.41
N SER A 872 5.58 25.26 -35.25
CA SER A 872 6.08 26.61 -35.09
C SER A 872 4.94 27.63 -35.22
N THR A 873 4.59 28.30 -34.14
CA THR A 873 4.16 29.69 -34.19
C THR A 873 4.95 30.44 -33.12
N ALA A 874 5.93 31.20 -33.59
CA ALA A 874 6.80 32.05 -32.80
C ALA A 874 5.99 33.07 -31.99
N PHE A 875 6.28 33.14 -30.69
CA PHE A 875 6.30 34.38 -29.94
C PHE A 875 7.51 34.31 -29.01
N ASP A 876 8.44 35.23 -29.25
CA ASP A 876 9.69 35.42 -28.53
C ASP A 876 9.44 35.77 -27.05
N ASP A 877 10.13 35.10 -26.14
CA ASP A 877 10.42 35.63 -24.81
C ASP A 877 11.95 35.50 -24.57
N PRO A 878 12.68 36.61 -24.38
CA PRO A 878 14.12 36.59 -24.17
C PRO A 878 14.47 36.49 -22.68
N TYR A 879 15.74 36.20 -22.41
CA TYR A 879 16.43 36.13 -21.11
C TYR A 879 16.63 34.73 -20.54
N ASP A 880 17.70 34.08 -21.00
CA ASP A 880 18.58 33.33 -20.11
C ASP A 880 20.01 33.35 -20.68
N SER A 881 20.85 34.23 -20.12
CA SER A 881 22.31 34.09 -20.17
C SER A 881 22.94 35.09 -19.20
N GLU A 882 23.28 34.65 -18.00
CA GLU A 882 24.40 35.24 -17.24
C GLU A 882 25.19 34.08 -16.63
N ASP A 883 26.31 33.75 -17.28
CA ASP A 883 27.48 33.18 -16.64
C ASP A 883 28.54 34.29 -16.52
N ASP A 884 29.34 34.15 -15.48
CA ASP A 884 30.41 35.01 -14.97
C ASP A 884 31.37 35.61 -16.02
N ASP A 885 31.80 36.86 -15.81
CA ASP A 885 33.23 37.19 -15.61
C ASP A 885 33.51 38.71 -15.45
N ASP A 886 34.53 38.99 -14.63
CA ASP A 886 35.17 40.26 -14.32
C ASP A 886 35.38 41.22 -15.52
N TYR A 887 35.08 42.51 -15.32
CA TYR A 887 35.51 43.57 -16.26
C TYR A 887 36.05 44.83 -15.55
N ASP A 888 37.30 45.15 -15.89
CA ASP A 888 38.10 46.33 -15.56
C ASP A 888 37.69 47.56 -16.42
N PRO A 889 37.35 48.72 -15.84
CA PRO A 889 36.80 49.84 -16.59
C PRO A 889 37.91 50.80 -17.05
N ASN A 890 38.67 50.46 -18.10
CA ASN A 890 39.51 51.42 -18.84
C ASN A 890 39.85 50.95 -20.27
N ALA A 891 38.92 51.05 -21.23
CA ALA A 891 39.28 51.24 -22.65
C ALA A 891 38.08 51.62 -23.54
N PRO A 892 38.23 52.56 -24.49
CA PRO A 892 37.13 53.09 -25.30
C PRO A 892 36.89 52.40 -26.65
N SER A 893 35.66 52.61 -27.13
CA SER A 893 35.00 52.28 -28.40
C SER A 893 35.81 52.33 -29.71
N THR A 894 35.52 51.39 -30.63
CA THR A 894 35.29 51.58 -32.10
C THR A 894 34.84 50.22 -32.70
N SER A 895 33.63 50.09 -33.25
CA SER A 895 33.25 50.30 -34.67
C SER A 895 33.64 49.18 -35.65
N THR A 896 32.66 48.80 -36.49
CA THR A 896 32.72 48.12 -37.82
C THR A 896 33.10 46.63 -37.86
N ALA A 897 32.18 45.70 -38.17
CA ALA A 897 31.49 45.40 -39.45
C ALA A 897 32.29 44.49 -40.42
N HIS A 898 31.57 43.46 -40.92
CA HIS A 898 31.78 42.57 -42.08
C HIS A 898 32.03 41.09 -41.76
N LEU A 899 31.05 40.20 -41.98
CA LEU A 899 30.76 39.49 -43.26
C LEU A 899 31.96 38.70 -43.79
N HIS A 900 31.98 37.36 -43.61
CA HIS A 900 31.63 36.41 -44.68
C HIS A 900 31.87 34.92 -44.31
N ARG A 901 30.80 34.14 -44.53
CA ARG A 901 30.71 32.89 -45.33
C ARG A 901 31.60 31.66 -45.03
N ARG A 902 30.85 30.53 -45.01
CA ARG A 902 31.13 29.21 -45.62
C ARG A 902 32.15 28.36 -44.84
N LYS A 903 32.03 27.04 -44.69
CA LYS A 903 31.30 25.96 -45.39
C LYS A 903 31.52 24.71 -44.49
N ARG A 904 30.47 23.93 -44.19
CA ARG A 904 30.16 22.59 -44.76
C ARG A 904 31.01 21.40 -44.27
N TYR A 905 30.25 20.41 -43.77
CA TYR A 905 30.45 18.94 -43.76
C TYR A 905 31.62 18.42 -42.91
N HIS A 906 31.45 17.44 -42.02
CA HIS A 906 30.52 16.30 -42.02
C HIS A 906 29.65 16.20 -40.77
#